data_AF-A0A9F2WJ23-F1
#
_entry.id   AF-A0A9F2WJ23-F1
#
_cell.length_a   1.000
_cell.length_b   1.000
_cell.length_c   1.000
_cell.angle_alpha   90.00
_cell.angle_beta   90.00
_cell.angle_gamma   90.00
#
_symmetry.space_group_name_H-M   'P 1'
#
loop_
_entity.id
_entity.type
_entity.pdbx_description
1 polymer ?
#
loop_
_entity_poly.entity_id
_entity_poly.type
_entity_poly.pdbx_seq_one_letter_code
_entity_poly.pdbx_strand_id
1 'polypeptide(L)'
;TVSLRVARTSIVLQVGKGLICLFFFIQAGLFIDKGVKTTNASAADKREYLSLDNNARFRPHQDANPEKPRVAALIERLIAYKNNDHGAWVRGGDIIIQNSGFADNGIGLTFASDGSFPSDEGSSQEVSNSLFVGESKNNGSLGGQNKYWGTGGVNNITRTLPRNRTYPIRGFQIYDGPIRLTKCTFNNFVPTTDRFTSAIGFLLKNAWQITPQNNISLVAFGENVSLKVFFGKPGPWFEEADLDGDKNSIFHDVDGSVTEYKDTYVGRMDNYLIRHPDCSDFAKWNGVVCSGTFAQVYIQIRNPQNLTMTMVRDEYPSNPMILRGINNQKADFQQYQPVVMLQKGYTIHWNGQAPQITFLYLINFNKNDWIRVGLCYPSDASFQVTFDVFQRQASAYYNMEDYVAVSSMAELQKRRTEKIFYFDDSTGLLFLFLQAKYHREGHSYCSSQGCERVKIQASFQSKPISNCLTKAYPKYFQKPTAVKRMPAKITNVCQKCGSDQVVFTSDPHKTYIFVKIQTSDKIESQRNQEYSISVNGVKFQLKGVGLLAIVIDACVGKVTKETFFPEGKIKLLENYIKTGIPQRSLVLLTSRGNITDLNISQALMTLGAAKPANLQNSGSISFLGFRGNFKPSWVKLFRSPAGQDLGVIEKYIPLQLEEYGCARVNTSKRKDLELLKQALRYNRN
;
A
#
# COMPACT_ATOMS: atom_id res chain seq x y z
N THR A 1 -4.10 0.04 24.00
CA THR A 1 -3.93 -0.78 22.77
C THR A 1 -5.10 -1.72 22.65
N VAL A 2 -5.93 -1.58 21.61
CA VAL A 2 -7.06 -2.50 21.37
C VAL A 2 -6.58 -3.57 20.39
N SER A 3 -6.51 -4.84 20.84
CA SER A 3 -6.42 -5.97 19.91
C SER A 3 -7.80 -6.16 19.30
N LEU A 4 -8.05 -5.50 18.17
CA LEU A 4 -9.33 -5.56 17.46
C LEU A 4 -9.39 -6.82 16.61
N ARG A 5 -10.06 -7.85 17.13
CA ARG A 5 -10.48 -9.01 16.33
C ARG A 5 -11.87 -8.72 15.76
N VAL A 6 -11.94 -8.01 14.64
CA VAL A 6 -13.23 -7.68 14.02
C VAL A 6 -13.64 -8.85 13.11
N ALA A 7 -14.36 -9.80 13.69
CA ALA A 7 -15.10 -10.82 12.94
C ALA A 7 -16.54 -10.87 13.49
N ARG A 8 -17.46 -10.19 12.79
CA ARG A 8 -18.92 -10.23 12.98
C ARG A 8 -19.42 -10.25 14.43
N THR A 9 -19.08 -9.24 15.21
CA THR A 9 -19.81 -8.97 16.46
C THR A 9 -19.74 -7.49 16.79
N SER A 10 -20.90 -6.91 17.11
CA SER A 10 -21.01 -5.62 17.79
C SER A 10 -20.25 -5.72 19.11
N ILE A 11 -19.18 -4.95 19.28
CA ILE A 11 -18.49 -4.84 20.57
C ILE A 11 -19.05 -3.61 21.26
N VAL A 12 -19.80 -3.82 22.34
CA VAL A 12 -20.16 -2.76 23.30
C VAL A 12 -18.98 -2.62 24.26
N LEU A 13 -18.24 -1.51 24.17
CA LEU A 13 -17.28 -1.12 25.21
C LEU A 13 -17.97 -0.17 26.17
N GLN A 14 -18.25 -0.64 27.39
CA GLN A 14 -18.76 0.20 28.47
C GLN A 14 -17.57 0.85 29.19
N VAL A 15 -17.43 2.18 29.05
CA VAL A 15 -16.50 3.01 29.84
C VAL A 15 -17.34 4.06 30.56
N GLY A 16 -17.70 3.81 31.82
CA GLY A 16 -18.50 4.76 32.62
C GLY A 16 -19.90 5.05 32.07
N LYS A 17 -20.53 6.13 32.57
CA LYS A 17 -21.94 6.51 32.31
C LYS A 17 -22.23 7.05 30.89
N GLY A 18 -21.38 6.80 29.91
CA GLY A 18 -21.57 7.22 28.51
C GLY A 18 -21.63 6.02 27.56
N LEU A 19 -22.74 5.87 26.82
CA LEU A 19 -22.85 4.91 25.73
C LEU A 19 -22.07 5.45 24.50
N ILE A 20 -20.95 4.84 24.14
CA ILE A 20 -20.33 5.05 22.82
C ILE A 20 -20.80 3.93 21.88
N CYS A 21 -21.73 4.26 20.99
CA CYS A 21 -22.07 3.40 19.85
C CYS A 21 -21.02 3.56 18.75
N LEU A 22 -20.09 2.62 18.64
CA LEU A 22 -19.27 2.44 17.44
C LEU A 22 -20.14 1.78 16.36
N PHE A 23 -20.68 2.57 15.43
CA PHE A 23 -21.26 2.04 14.21
C PHE A 23 -20.15 1.52 13.30
N PHE A 24 -19.90 0.19 13.35
CA PHE A 24 -19.18 -0.48 12.28
C PHE A 24 -20.09 -0.54 11.06
N PHE A 25 -20.00 0.47 10.18
CA PHE A 25 -20.46 0.27 8.81
C PHE A 25 -19.61 -0.87 8.22
N ILE A 26 -20.30 -1.88 7.69
CA ILE A 26 -19.80 -3.16 7.14
C ILE A 26 -18.83 -2.97 5.92
N GLN A 27 -18.36 -1.74 5.71
CA GLN A 27 -17.54 -1.28 4.61
C GLN A 27 -16.02 -1.33 4.94
N ALA A 28 -15.61 -1.17 6.21
CA ALA A 28 -14.19 -1.18 6.58
C ALA A 28 -13.89 -1.94 7.89
N GLY A 29 -12.72 -2.59 7.99
CA GLY A 29 -12.25 -3.27 9.20
C GLY A 29 -11.77 -2.28 10.27
N LEU A 30 -10.83 -1.41 9.91
CA LEU A 30 -10.41 -0.23 10.69
C LEU A 30 -10.66 1.04 9.87
N PHE A 31 -11.20 2.08 10.48
CA PHE A 31 -11.46 3.35 9.79
C PHE A 31 -11.04 4.53 10.67
N ILE A 32 -9.91 5.16 10.30
CA ILE A 32 -9.39 6.38 10.91
C ILE A 32 -9.51 7.47 9.86
N ASP A 33 -10.43 8.40 10.07
CA ASP A 33 -10.71 9.47 9.10
C ASP A 33 -11.07 10.79 9.77
N LYS A 34 -11.81 10.74 10.87
CA LYS A 34 -12.18 11.93 11.66
C LYS A 34 -11.05 12.40 12.56
N GLY A 35 -10.98 13.71 12.74
CA GLY A 35 -10.15 14.35 13.76
C GLY A 35 -10.67 14.11 15.18
N VAL A 36 -9.94 14.62 16.15
CA VAL A 36 -10.28 14.55 17.57
C VAL A 36 -10.33 15.98 18.10
N LYS A 37 -11.38 16.30 18.88
CA LYS A 37 -11.52 17.62 19.50
C LYS A 37 -10.46 17.78 20.60
N THR A 38 -9.61 18.79 20.47
CA THR A 38 -8.52 19.10 21.41
C THR A 38 -8.83 20.30 22.31
N THR A 39 -10.04 20.84 22.24
CA THR A 39 -10.52 21.95 23.08
C THR A 39 -11.57 21.46 24.07
N ASN A 40 -11.66 22.12 25.23
CA ASN A 40 -12.71 21.85 26.20
C ASN A 40 -14.10 22.22 25.66
N ALA A 41 -15.14 21.64 26.25
CA ALA A 41 -16.52 22.00 25.92
C ALA A 41 -16.78 23.49 26.19
N SER A 42 -17.46 24.16 25.26
CA SER A 42 -17.84 25.58 25.35
C SER A 42 -19.28 25.77 24.88
N ALA A 43 -19.82 26.98 25.04
CA ALA A 43 -21.14 27.31 24.51
C ALA A 43 -21.22 27.16 22.98
N ALA A 44 -20.12 27.47 22.26
CA ALA A 44 -20.02 27.37 20.81
C ALA A 44 -19.79 25.93 20.31
N ASP A 45 -19.11 25.09 21.10
CA ASP A 45 -18.93 23.68 20.80
C ASP A 45 -19.09 22.85 22.08
N LYS A 46 -20.30 22.31 22.27
CA LYS A 46 -20.70 21.56 23.46
C LYS A 46 -20.13 20.14 23.55
N ARG A 47 -19.45 19.65 22.51
CA ARG A 47 -18.92 18.28 22.49
C ARG A 47 -17.82 18.11 23.54
N GLU A 48 -17.66 16.91 24.08
CA GLU A 48 -16.65 16.62 25.09
C GLU A 48 -15.22 16.70 24.53
N TYR A 49 -14.26 17.01 25.40
CA TYR A 49 -12.83 16.92 25.08
C TYR A 49 -12.47 15.50 24.61
N LEU A 50 -11.67 15.38 23.55
CA LEU A 50 -11.30 14.14 22.86
C LEU A 50 -12.44 13.35 22.19
N SER A 51 -13.60 13.97 22.01
CA SER A 51 -14.64 13.42 21.13
C SER A 51 -14.24 13.50 19.65
N LEU A 52 -14.93 12.72 18.81
CA LEU A 52 -14.73 12.77 17.37
C LEU A 52 -15.09 14.15 16.83
N ASP A 53 -14.14 14.74 16.10
CA ASP A 53 -14.38 15.98 15.38
C ASP A 53 -14.95 15.70 13.99
N ASN A 54 -15.79 16.60 13.48
CA ASN A 54 -16.35 16.48 12.12
C ASN A 54 -15.35 16.92 11.04
N ASN A 55 -14.23 17.51 11.45
CA ASN A 55 -13.10 17.73 10.56
C ASN A 55 -12.44 16.41 10.19
N ALA A 56 -12.16 16.22 8.90
CA ALA A 56 -11.34 15.10 8.46
C ALA A 56 -9.89 15.28 8.96
N ARG A 57 -9.20 14.15 9.15
CA ARG A 57 -7.81 13.93 9.57
C ARG A 57 -7.59 13.77 11.08
N PHE A 58 -7.15 12.59 11.48
CA PHE A 58 -6.62 12.35 12.83
C PHE A 58 -5.18 12.86 12.93
N ARG A 59 -4.87 13.77 13.86
CA ARG A 59 -3.53 14.36 14.05
C ARG A 59 -3.02 14.07 15.46
N PRO A 60 -2.23 13.00 15.67
CA PRO A 60 -1.72 12.68 16.98
C PRO A 60 -0.54 13.57 17.36
N HIS A 61 -0.71 14.36 18.43
CA HIS A 61 0.32 15.21 19.03
C HIS A 61 0.43 14.94 20.53
N GLN A 62 1.57 15.30 21.12
CA GLN A 62 1.79 15.14 22.56
C GLN A 62 0.68 15.86 23.36
N ASP A 63 0.16 15.17 24.38
CA ASP A 63 -0.92 15.65 25.27
C ASP A 63 -2.19 16.11 24.54
N ALA A 64 -2.43 15.60 23.32
CA ALA A 64 -3.50 16.04 22.44
C ALA A 64 -3.50 17.56 22.17
N ASN A 65 -2.32 18.18 22.14
CA ASN A 65 -2.15 19.58 21.81
C ASN A 65 -1.52 19.74 20.42
N PRO A 66 -2.25 20.29 19.41
CA PRO A 66 -1.73 20.50 18.05
C PRO A 66 -0.47 21.38 17.97
N GLU A 67 -0.21 22.23 18.97
CA GLU A 67 0.98 23.10 19.04
C GLU A 67 2.22 22.35 19.55
N LYS A 68 2.06 21.16 20.14
CA LYS A 68 3.17 20.32 20.59
C LYS A 68 3.69 19.44 19.46
N PRO A 69 4.88 18.82 19.59
CA PRO A 69 5.38 17.90 18.58
C PRO A 69 4.41 16.77 18.26
N ARG A 70 4.39 16.35 17.00
CA ARG A 70 3.67 15.15 16.55
C ARG A 70 4.19 13.92 17.29
N VAL A 71 3.29 12.97 17.52
CA VAL A 71 3.61 11.65 18.07
C VAL A 71 2.95 10.58 17.21
N ALA A 72 3.71 9.59 16.75
CA ALA A 72 3.14 8.57 15.87
C ALA A 72 2.11 7.70 16.61
N ALA A 73 0.92 7.57 16.03
CA ALA A 73 -0.05 6.58 16.47
C ALA A 73 0.36 5.20 15.93
N LEU A 74 0.83 4.33 16.83
CA LEU A 74 1.26 2.97 16.49
C LEU A 74 0.08 1.99 16.53
N ILE A 75 -0.22 1.40 15.38
CA ILE A 75 -1.13 0.27 15.22
C ILE A 75 -0.28 -0.95 14.93
N GLU A 76 -0.32 -1.94 15.82
CA GLU A 76 0.52 -3.12 15.71
C GLU A 76 -0.35 -4.38 15.69
N ARG A 77 -0.05 -5.29 14.76
CA ARG A 77 -0.73 -6.59 14.60
C ARG A 77 -2.22 -6.48 14.30
N LEU A 78 -2.60 -5.52 13.46
CA LEU A 78 -3.93 -5.47 12.89
C LEU A 78 -4.11 -6.67 11.95
N ILE A 79 -5.19 -7.43 12.13
CA ILE A 79 -5.59 -8.48 11.18
C ILE A 79 -6.95 -8.09 10.60
N ALA A 80 -6.96 -7.73 9.33
CA ALA A 80 -8.17 -7.39 8.59
C ALA A 80 -8.44 -8.45 7.52
N TYR A 81 -9.58 -9.12 7.62
CA TYR A 81 -9.89 -10.30 6.83
C TYR A 81 -11.33 -10.30 6.31
N LYS A 82 -11.50 -10.52 5.00
CA LYS A 82 -12.81 -10.57 4.32
C LYS A 82 -13.68 -9.31 4.54
N ASN A 83 -13.08 -8.12 4.51
CA ASN A 83 -13.81 -6.85 4.50
C ASN A 83 -14.24 -6.48 3.08
N ASN A 84 -15.49 -6.02 2.92
CA ASN A 84 -16.07 -5.80 1.60
C ASN A 84 -15.46 -4.62 0.83
N ASP A 85 -14.97 -3.59 1.52
CA ASP A 85 -14.29 -2.45 0.89
C ASP A 85 -12.87 -2.30 1.43
N HIS A 86 -12.67 -1.85 2.67
CA HIS A 86 -11.35 -1.61 3.23
C HIS A 86 -11.02 -2.59 4.36
N GLY A 87 -9.84 -3.21 4.34
CA GLY A 87 -9.28 -3.82 5.53
C GLY A 87 -8.95 -2.74 6.57
N ALA A 88 -8.32 -1.66 6.10
CA ALA A 88 -8.17 -0.42 6.85
C ALA A 88 -8.17 0.82 5.93
N TRP A 89 -8.81 1.90 6.40
CA TRP A 89 -8.68 3.25 5.85
C TRP A 89 -8.05 4.13 6.93
N VAL A 90 -7.00 4.85 6.57
CA VAL A 90 -6.30 5.73 7.50
C VAL A 90 -5.99 7.06 6.81
N ARG A 91 -6.53 8.13 7.39
CA ARG A 91 -6.32 9.51 6.95
C ARG A 91 -5.89 10.40 8.11
N GLY A 92 -4.85 11.20 7.88
CA GLY A 92 -4.38 12.21 8.82
C GLY A 92 -2.87 12.27 8.97
N GLY A 93 -2.42 12.59 10.19
CA GLY A 93 -1.04 12.83 10.57
C GLY A 93 -0.20 11.56 10.71
N ASP A 94 0.72 11.55 11.70
CA ASP A 94 1.69 10.46 11.89
C ASP A 94 1.05 9.17 12.40
N ILE A 95 0.94 8.16 11.51
CA ILE A 95 0.33 6.87 11.83
C ILE A 95 1.21 5.74 11.27
N ILE A 96 1.58 4.79 12.13
CA ILE A 96 2.44 3.66 11.79
C ILE A 96 1.65 2.37 11.97
N ILE A 97 1.56 1.56 10.92
CA ILE A 97 1.00 0.21 10.95
C ILE A 97 2.15 -0.80 10.80
N GLN A 98 2.32 -1.71 11.76
CA GLN A 98 3.37 -2.73 11.64
C GLN A 98 2.92 -4.13 12.04
N ASN A 99 3.65 -5.14 11.58
CA ASN A 99 3.43 -6.55 11.94
C ASN A 99 1.99 -7.01 11.70
N SER A 100 1.35 -6.50 10.63
CA SER A 100 -0.09 -6.62 10.38
C SER A 100 -0.41 -7.52 9.17
N GLY A 101 -1.62 -8.07 9.12
CA GLY A 101 -2.08 -8.99 8.07
C GLY A 101 -3.38 -8.53 7.42
N PHE A 102 -3.41 -8.47 6.10
CA PHE A 102 -4.56 -8.05 5.30
C PHE A 102 -4.88 -9.12 4.26
N ALA A 103 -6.04 -9.78 4.37
CA ALA A 103 -6.37 -10.91 3.49
C ALA A 103 -7.83 -10.90 3.01
N ASP A 104 -8.05 -11.21 1.73
CA ASP A 104 -9.39 -11.27 1.10
C ASP A 104 -10.24 -9.99 1.25
N ASN A 105 -9.59 -8.82 1.38
CA ASN A 105 -10.29 -7.53 1.45
C ASN A 105 -10.47 -6.95 0.03
N GLY A 106 -11.45 -6.07 -0.16
CA GLY A 106 -11.55 -5.29 -1.41
C GLY A 106 -10.29 -4.44 -1.64
N ILE A 107 -9.88 -3.75 -0.59
CA ILE A 107 -8.65 -2.98 -0.45
C ILE A 107 -8.03 -3.40 0.88
N GLY A 108 -6.78 -3.86 0.91
CA GLY A 108 -6.15 -4.26 2.17
C GLY A 108 -5.95 -3.08 3.11
N LEU A 109 -5.22 -2.06 2.66
CA LEU A 109 -4.96 -0.84 3.41
C LEU A 109 -4.94 0.37 2.49
N THR A 110 -5.62 1.44 2.88
CA THR A 110 -5.55 2.76 2.25
C THR A 110 -4.90 3.75 3.22
N PHE A 111 -3.84 4.41 2.75
CA PHE A 111 -3.24 5.56 3.43
C PHE A 111 -3.53 6.84 2.67
N ALA A 112 -3.89 7.87 3.43
CA ALA A 112 -4.20 9.22 2.98
C ALA A 112 -3.56 10.22 3.95
N SER A 113 -2.23 10.32 3.90
CA SER A 113 -1.50 11.33 4.67
C SER A 113 -1.88 12.74 4.20
N ASP A 114 -1.77 13.72 5.09
CA ASP A 114 -2.49 14.99 5.05
C ASP A 114 -2.43 15.69 3.65
N GLY A 115 -3.61 15.96 3.07
CA GLY A 115 -3.83 16.33 1.66
C GLY A 115 -3.26 17.68 1.14
N SER A 116 -3.95 18.36 0.18
CA SER A 116 -3.31 19.15 -0.93
C SER A 116 -2.43 20.31 -0.48
N PHE A 117 -2.69 20.76 0.74
CA PHE A 117 -1.89 21.69 1.47
C PHE A 117 -1.94 21.22 2.95
N PRO A 118 -1.01 20.37 3.40
CA PRO A 118 -1.15 19.57 4.62
C PRO A 118 -1.24 20.48 5.85
N SER A 119 -2.38 20.47 6.52
CA SER A 119 -2.59 21.22 7.76
C SER A 119 -1.60 20.88 8.89
N ASP A 120 -1.14 19.63 8.94
CA ASP A 120 -0.11 19.15 9.85
C ASP A 120 1.17 18.90 9.04
N GLU A 121 1.98 19.96 8.92
CA GLU A 121 3.15 19.98 8.05
C GLU A 121 4.22 18.99 8.49
N GLY A 122 4.65 18.13 7.56
CA GLY A 122 5.67 17.11 7.82
C GLY A 122 5.10 15.83 8.43
N SER A 123 3.77 15.69 8.47
CA SER A 123 3.13 14.42 8.76
C SER A 123 3.39 13.38 7.68
N SER A 124 3.40 12.10 8.06
CA SER A 124 3.67 10.96 7.20
C SER A 124 3.01 9.69 7.71
N GLN A 125 2.78 8.71 6.85
CA GLN A 125 2.23 7.41 7.28
C GLN A 125 3.14 6.27 6.83
N GLU A 126 3.31 5.25 7.68
CA GLU A 126 4.16 4.11 7.37
C GLU A 126 3.42 2.79 7.61
N VAL A 127 3.60 1.83 6.69
CA VAL A 127 3.27 0.43 6.92
C VAL A 127 4.50 -0.43 6.73
N SER A 128 4.81 -1.27 7.72
CA SER A 128 5.99 -2.12 7.70
C SER A 128 5.78 -3.53 8.21
N ASN A 129 6.66 -4.46 7.79
CA ASN A 129 6.69 -5.85 8.27
C ASN A 129 5.33 -6.56 8.19
N SER A 130 4.58 -6.31 7.11
CA SER A 130 3.17 -6.72 7.03
C SER A 130 2.91 -7.61 5.81
N LEU A 131 1.86 -8.42 5.89
CA LEU A 131 1.46 -9.36 4.84
C LEU A 131 0.15 -8.94 4.20
N PHE A 132 0.14 -8.91 2.88
CA PHE A 132 -1.04 -8.67 2.06
C PHE A 132 -1.33 -9.90 1.21
N VAL A 133 -2.56 -10.41 1.29
CA VAL A 133 -3.01 -11.60 0.53
C VAL A 133 -4.28 -11.24 -0.23
N GLY A 134 -4.20 -11.18 -1.56
CA GLY A 134 -5.37 -10.88 -2.39
C GLY A 134 -6.44 -11.95 -2.23
N GLU A 135 -6.07 -13.20 -2.46
CA GLU A 135 -6.95 -14.35 -2.36
C GLU A 135 -6.34 -15.44 -1.47
N SER A 136 -6.91 -15.67 -0.27
CA SER A 136 -6.43 -16.73 0.62
C SER A 136 -6.90 -18.13 0.16
N LYS A 137 -6.46 -19.20 0.85
CA LYS A 137 -7.00 -20.56 0.63
C LYS A 137 -8.43 -20.74 1.19
N ASN A 138 -8.96 -19.76 1.92
CA ASN A 138 -10.32 -19.83 2.44
C ASN A 138 -11.31 -19.23 1.41
N ASN A 139 -11.87 -20.11 0.60
CA ASN A 139 -12.82 -19.76 -0.45
C ASN A 139 -14.16 -19.23 0.11
N GLY A 140 -14.45 -19.41 1.41
CA GLY A 140 -15.77 -19.16 1.97
C GLY A 140 -16.82 -20.17 1.50
N SER A 141 -18.10 -19.87 1.74
CA SER A 141 -19.22 -20.75 1.40
C SER A 141 -20.33 -19.97 0.70
N LEU A 142 -20.93 -20.57 -0.33
CA LEU A 142 -22.11 -20.04 -1.00
C LEU A 142 -23.31 -20.05 -0.05
N GLY A 143 -24.14 -19.01 -0.07
CA GLY A 143 -25.32 -18.88 0.82
C GLY A 143 -25.02 -18.28 2.21
N GLY A 144 -23.81 -17.77 2.45
CA GLY A 144 -23.53 -16.95 3.64
C GLY A 144 -24.10 -15.52 3.54
N GLN A 145 -23.92 -14.70 4.58
CA GLN A 145 -24.40 -13.30 4.57
C GLN A 145 -23.72 -12.41 3.52
N ASN A 146 -22.57 -12.82 2.96
CA ASN A 146 -21.97 -12.10 1.84
C ASN A 146 -22.55 -12.63 0.52
N LYS A 147 -23.28 -11.77 -0.17
CA LYS A 147 -23.91 -12.08 -1.46
C LYS A 147 -22.92 -12.17 -2.63
N TYR A 148 -21.69 -11.68 -2.47
CA TYR A 148 -20.72 -11.63 -3.55
C TYR A 148 -19.98 -12.96 -3.69
N TRP A 149 -20.15 -13.60 -4.84
CA TRP A 149 -19.56 -14.88 -5.18
C TRP A 149 -19.06 -14.85 -6.62
N GLY A 150 -17.92 -15.47 -6.90
CA GLY A 150 -17.38 -15.57 -8.25
C GLY A 150 -16.03 -16.27 -8.33
N THR A 151 -15.50 -16.35 -9.54
CA THR A 151 -14.23 -17.03 -9.82
C THR A 151 -13.05 -16.28 -9.18
N GLY A 152 -12.21 -17.02 -8.44
CA GLY A 152 -10.91 -16.54 -7.95
C GLY A 152 -9.85 -16.54 -9.04
N GLY A 153 -8.87 -15.64 -8.96
CA GLY A 153 -7.79 -15.51 -9.94
C GLY A 153 -6.68 -16.56 -9.82
N VAL A 154 -6.41 -17.11 -8.63
CA VAL A 154 -5.25 -18.00 -8.44
C VAL A 154 -5.44 -19.40 -9.04
N ASN A 155 -6.64 -19.97 -8.91
CA ASN A 155 -6.92 -21.37 -9.27
C ASN A 155 -8.26 -21.55 -10.01
N ASN A 156 -8.90 -20.46 -10.43
CA ASN A 156 -10.23 -20.46 -11.04
C ASN A 156 -11.31 -21.16 -10.21
N ILE A 157 -11.09 -21.35 -8.91
CA ILE A 157 -12.11 -21.91 -8.00
C ILE A 157 -13.03 -20.77 -7.58
N THR A 158 -14.33 -21.06 -7.53
CA THR A 158 -15.31 -20.10 -7.07
C THR A 158 -15.17 -19.85 -5.56
N ARG A 159 -15.33 -18.59 -5.16
CA ARG A 159 -15.12 -18.12 -3.80
C ARG A 159 -16.00 -16.91 -3.48
N THR A 160 -16.10 -16.61 -2.20
CA THR A 160 -16.61 -15.34 -1.71
C THR A 160 -15.69 -14.21 -2.17
N LEU A 161 -16.28 -13.18 -2.78
CA LEU A 161 -15.58 -11.97 -3.20
C LEU A 161 -15.83 -10.84 -2.18
N PRO A 162 -14.91 -9.87 -2.01
CA PRO A 162 -15.14 -8.76 -1.09
C PRO A 162 -16.29 -7.86 -1.57
N ARG A 163 -16.38 -7.61 -2.88
CA ARG A 163 -17.42 -6.77 -3.47
C ARG A 163 -17.90 -7.38 -4.78
N ASN A 164 -18.41 -6.55 -5.69
CA ASN A 164 -18.89 -6.98 -7.00
C ASN A 164 -17.84 -7.81 -7.77
N ARG A 165 -18.29 -8.73 -8.64
CA ARG A 165 -17.44 -9.59 -9.49
C ARG A 165 -16.33 -8.84 -10.21
N THR A 166 -16.58 -7.60 -10.64
CA THR A 166 -15.63 -6.77 -11.40
C THR A 166 -14.86 -5.76 -10.55
N TYR A 167 -15.11 -5.68 -9.23
CA TYR A 167 -14.48 -4.69 -8.36
C TYR A 167 -12.96 -4.88 -8.34
N PRO A 168 -12.17 -3.87 -8.71
CA PRO A 168 -10.72 -3.99 -8.74
C PRO A 168 -10.19 -4.15 -7.32
N ILE A 169 -9.54 -5.27 -7.03
CA ILE A 169 -8.96 -5.56 -5.72
C ILE A 169 -7.55 -4.96 -5.65
N ARG A 170 -7.22 -4.34 -4.50
CA ARG A 170 -5.91 -3.73 -4.22
C ARG A 170 -5.37 -4.23 -2.88
N GLY A 171 -4.12 -4.69 -2.84
CA GLY A 171 -3.47 -5.02 -1.56
C GLY A 171 -3.23 -3.78 -0.73
N PHE A 172 -2.45 -2.87 -1.28
CA PHE A 172 -2.17 -1.56 -0.71
C PHE A 172 -2.61 -0.46 -1.67
N GLN A 173 -3.29 0.56 -1.15
CA GLN A 173 -3.82 1.66 -1.93
C GLN A 173 -3.17 2.98 -1.49
N ILE A 174 -2.48 3.61 -2.43
CA ILE A 174 -1.88 4.93 -2.26
C ILE A 174 -2.96 5.98 -2.48
N TYR A 175 -3.09 6.90 -1.53
CA TYR A 175 -3.90 8.10 -1.63
C TYR A 175 -3.14 9.27 -0.97
N ASP A 176 -3.20 10.46 -1.57
CA ASP A 176 -2.50 11.66 -1.12
C ASP A 176 -0.99 11.40 -0.87
N GLY A 177 -0.53 11.61 0.37
CA GLY A 177 0.79 11.24 0.89
C GLY A 177 1.40 12.32 1.79
N PRO A 178 2.62 12.13 2.34
CA PRO A 178 3.64 11.16 2.00
C PRO A 178 3.41 9.86 2.77
N ILE A 179 3.59 8.74 2.09
CA ILE A 179 3.45 7.41 2.67
C ILE A 179 4.72 6.59 2.48
N ARG A 180 4.93 5.63 3.36
CA ARG A 180 6.01 4.65 3.25
C ARG A 180 5.48 3.23 3.38
N LEU A 181 5.75 2.41 2.37
CA LEU A 181 5.50 0.97 2.38
C LEU A 181 6.86 0.26 2.39
N THR A 182 7.17 -0.48 3.46
CA THR A 182 8.48 -1.14 3.57
C THR A 182 8.43 -2.52 4.19
N LYS A 183 9.30 -3.45 3.76
CA LYS A 183 9.35 -4.82 4.32
C LYS A 183 7.97 -5.52 4.32
N CYS A 184 7.22 -5.40 3.24
CA CYS A 184 5.90 -6.01 3.12
C CYS A 184 5.90 -7.12 2.08
N THR A 185 5.13 -8.17 2.35
CA THR A 185 4.97 -9.32 1.45
C THR A 185 3.60 -9.28 0.81
N PHE A 186 3.52 -9.44 -0.51
CA PHE A 186 2.27 -9.54 -1.27
C PHE A 186 2.12 -10.91 -1.90
N ASN A 187 1.00 -11.59 -1.66
CA ASN A 187 0.70 -12.90 -2.22
C ASN A 187 -0.70 -12.95 -2.86
N ASN A 188 -0.84 -13.80 -3.89
CA ASN A 188 -2.13 -14.15 -4.49
C ASN A 188 -2.92 -12.95 -5.04
N PHE A 189 -2.23 -12.06 -5.75
CA PHE A 189 -2.84 -10.97 -6.51
C PHE A 189 -2.81 -11.29 -8.01
N VAL A 190 -3.83 -12.03 -8.46
CA VAL A 190 -3.94 -12.52 -9.84
C VAL A 190 -5.24 -11.97 -10.44
N PRO A 191 -5.18 -11.17 -11.53
CA PRO A 191 -6.39 -10.67 -12.18
C PRO A 191 -7.10 -11.80 -12.93
N THR A 192 -8.42 -11.66 -13.09
CA THR A 192 -9.22 -12.46 -14.02
C THR A 192 -9.59 -11.61 -15.24
N THR A 193 -10.27 -12.20 -16.22
CA THR A 193 -10.84 -11.46 -17.36
C THR A 193 -11.75 -10.32 -16.93
N ASP A 194 -12.45 -10.48 -15.80
CA ASP A 194 -13.48 -9.56 -15.35
C ASP A 194 -13.01 -8.62 -14.24
N ARG A 195 -11.91 -8.98 -13.55
CA ARG A 195 -11.49 -8.34 -12.30
C ARG A 195 -9.99 -8.10 -12.25
N PHE A 196 -9.60 -6.83 -12.17
CA PHE A 196 -8.24 -6.48 -11.80
C PHE A 196 -8.00 -6.82 -10.33
N THR A 197 -6.88 -7.49 -10.06
CA THR A 197 -6.43 -7.81 -8.70
C THR A 197 -4.94 -7.49 -8.63
N SER A 198 -4.60 -6.39 -7.97
CA SER A 198 -3.25 -5.81 -7.95
C SER A 198 -2.69 -5.74 -6.53
N ALA A 199 -1.39 -5.96 -6.37
CA ALA A 199 -0.75 -5.84 -5.06
C ALA A 199 -0.72 -4.38 -4.58
N ILE A 200 -0.33 -3.45 -5.45
CA ILE A 200 -0.31 -2.00 -5.19
C ILE A 200 -1.19 -1.28 -6.21
N GLY A 201 -2.00 -0.33 -5.76
CA GLY A 201 -2.79 0.54 -6.63
C GLY A 201 -3.04 1.90 -6.01
N PHE A 202 -3.87 2.70 -6.68
CA PHE A 202 -4.21 4.06 -6.25
C PHE A 202 -5.70 4.18 -5.91
N LEU A 203 -6.08 5.25 -5.22
CA LEU A 203 -7.49 5.58 -5.01
C LEU A 203 -8.20 5.68 -6.37
N LEU A 204 -9.36 5.04 -6.47
CA LEU A 204 -10.20 5.13 -7.66
C LEU A 204 -10.80 6.53 -7.78
N LYS A 205 -10.80 7.08 -9.00
CA LYS A 205 -11.47 8.36 -9.31
C LYS A 205 -10.92 9.48 -8.45
N ASN A 206 -9.60 9.57 -8.41
CA ASN A 206 -8.93 10.48 -7.54
C ASN A 206 -8.92 11.89 -8.15
N ALA A 207 -9.79 12.76 -7.66
CA ALA A 207 -9.75 14.19 -7.96
C ALA A 207 -8.67 14.93 -7.18
N TRP A 208 -8.15 14.34 -6.11
CA TRP A 208 -7.20 14.97 -5.20
C TRP A 208 -5.76 14.65 -5.60
N GLN A 209 -4.81 15.41 -5.09
CA GLN A 209 -3.39 15.29 -5.43
C GLN A 209 -2.76 13.94 -5.04
N ILE A 210 -1.58 13.69 -5.57
CA ILE A 210 -0.66 12.62 -5.15
C ILE A 210 0.75 13.21 -5.05
N THR A 211 1.48 12.90 -3.98
CA THR A 211 2.87 13.37 -3.81
C THR A 211 3.91 12.40 -4.41
N PRO A 212 4.98 12.91 -5.04
CA PRO A 212 6.13 12.08 -5.41
C PRO A 212 6.91 11.56 -4.19
N GLN A 213 6.60 12.02 -2.98
CA GLN A 213 7.26 11.57 -1.74
C GLN A 213 6.68 10.25 -1.18
N ASN A 214 5.75 9.61 -1.91
CA ASN A 214 5.29 8.27 -1.59
C ASN A 214 6.38 7.25 -1.93
N ASN A 215 6.86 6.51 -0.93
CA ASN A 215 8.05 5.67 -1.05
C ASN A 215 7.72 4.18 -0.81
N ILE A 216 8.26 3.32 -1.66
CA ILE A 216 8.16 1.86 -1.56
C ILE A 216 9.56 1.26 -1.57
N SER A 217 9.82 0.32 -0.66
CA SER A 217 11.12 -0.35 -0.54
C SER A 217 10.96 -1.71 0.12
N LEU A 218 11.93 -2.60 -0.09
CA LEU A 218 12.05 -3.89 0.58
C LEU A 218 10.79 -4.75 0.48
N VAL A 219 9.99 -4.62 -0.57
CA VAL A 219 8.76 -5.41 -0.73
C VAL A 219 9.05 -6.72 -1.46
N ALA A 220 8.34 -7.79 -1.09
CA ALA A 220 8.40 -9.07 -1.77
C ALA A 220 7.06 -9.40 -2.42
N PHE A 221 7.12 -9.99 -3.61
CA PHE A 221 5.95 -10.49 -4.33
C PHE A 221 6.07 -12.00 -4.48
N GLY A 222 5.08 -12.73 -3.95
CA GLY A 222 5.01 -14.19 -4.10
C GLY A 222 4.73 -14.62 -5.55
N GLU A 223 4.90 -15.92 -5.82
CA GLU A 223 4.77 -16.51 -7.17
C GLU A 223 3.43 -16.17 -7.86
N ASN A 224 2.34 -16.14 -7.09
CA ASN A 224 1.00 -15.81 -7.58
C ASN A 224 0.71 -14.30 -7.48
N VAL A 225 1.64 -13.45 -7.91
CA VAL A 225 1.41 -12.00 -8.10
C VAL A 225 1.79 -11.62 -9.51
N SER A 226 0.81 -11.63 -10.41
CA SER A 226 1.02 -11.28 -11.82
C SER A 226 0.78 -9.80 -12.13
N LEU A 227 0.14 -9.07 -11.21
CA LEU A 227 -0.08 -7.63 -11.30
C LEU A 227 0.44 -6.93 -10.04
N LYS A 228 1.74 -6.57 -10.05
CA LYS A 228 2.39 -5.89 -8.91
C LYS A 228 1.80 -4.50 -8.66
N VAL A 229 1.64 -3.72 -9.73
CA VAL A 229 1.12 -2.34 -9.68
C VAL A 229 0.02 -2.17 -10.73
N PHE A 230 -1.00 -1.38 -10.44
CA PHE A 230 -1.99 -0.98 -11.45
C PHE A 230 -2.50 0.44 -11.23
N PHE A 231 -2.35 1.29 -12.24
CA PHE A 231 -2.82 2.69 -12.24
C PHE A 231 -4.29 2.84 -12.62
N GLY A 232 -4.96 1.74 -12.98
CA GLY A 232 -6.33 1.79 -13.49
C GLY A 232 -6.40 1.99 -14.99
N LYS A 233 -7.60 1.84 -15.54
CA LYS A 233 -7.95 2.16 -16.93
C LYS A 233 -9.45 2.44 -17.01
N PRO A 234 -9.95 3.15 -18.04
CA PRO A 234 -11.36 3.45 -18.16
C PRO A 234 -12.26 2.21 -18.01
N GLY A 235 -13.37 2.36 -17.31
CA GLY A 235 -14.32 1.28 -17.05
C GLY A 235 -15.20 1.50 -15.82
N PRO A 236 -16.03 0.52 -15.43
CA PRO A 236 -17.12 0.71 -14.46
C PRO A 236 -16.69 1.25 -13.08
N TRP A 237 -15.44 1.00 -12.67
CA TRP A 237 -14.92 1.42 -11.36
C TRP A 237 -14.00 2.64 -11.43
N PHE A 238 -13.35 2.83 -12.57
CA PHE A 238 -12.39 3.92 -12.79
C PHE A 238 -13.03 5.10 -13.53
N GLU A 239 -14.26 4.95 -14.03
CA GLU A 239 -14.93 5.88 -14.95
C GLU A 239 -14.02 6.17 -16.15
N GLU A 240 -13.76 7.44 -16.47
CA GLU A 240 -12.82 7.83 -17.51
C GLU A 240 -11.35 7.75 -17.07
N ALA A 241 -11.10 7.49 -15.77
CA ALA A 241 -9.78 7.55 -15.16
C ALA A 241 -9.03 8.86 -15.50
N ASP A 242 -9.73 9.98 -15.57
CA ASP A 242 -9.21 11.27 -16.08
C ASP A 242 -9.26 12.39 -15.01
N LEU A 243 -9.40 12.05 -13.74
CA LEU A 243 -9.34 13.04 -12.68
C LEU A 243 -7.87 13.41 -12.37
N ASP A 244 -7.69 14.59 -11.78
CA ASP A 244 -6.36 15.21 -11.65
C ASP A 244 -5.38 14.35 -10.83
N GLY A 245 -5.86 13.64 -9.81
CA GLY A 245 -5.10 12.66 -9.05
C GLY A 245 -4.83 11.36 -9.79
N ASP A 246 -5.75 10.91 -10.63
CA ASP A 246 -5.53 9.74 -11.50
C ASP A 246 -4.36 10.02 -12.46
N LYS A 247 -4.30 11.22 -13.05
CA LYS A 247 -3.23 11.66 -13.98
C LYS A 247 -1.88 11.85 -13.28
N ASN A 248 -1.89 12.31 -12.04
CA ASN A 248 -0.69 12.60 -11.27
C ASN A 248 -0.25 11.47 -10.33
N SER A 249 -0.86 10.28 -10.46
CA SER A 249 -0.48 9.12 -9.65
C SER A 249 0.99 8.75 -9.89
N ILE A 250 1.76 8.72 -8.79
CA ILE A 250 3.20 8.46 -8.78
C ILE A 250 3.65 7.90 -7.41
N PHE A 251 4.71 7.08 -7.41
CA PHE A 251 5.48 6.74 -6.21
C PHE A 251 6.97 6.49 -6.56
N HIS A 252 7.84 6.53 -5.56
CA HIS A 252 9.28 6.24 -5.65
C HIS A 252 9.57 4.79 -5.24
N ASP A 253 10.12 4.00 -6.15
CA ASP A 253 10.72 2.69 -5.86
C ASP A 253 12.19 2.91 -5.47
N VAL A 254 12.44 2.94 -4.16
CA VAL A 254 13.71 3.39 -3.58
C VAL A 254 14.84 2.40 -3.88
N ASP A 255 14.54 1.10 -3.84
CA ASP A 255 15.53 0.03 -3.91
C ASP A 255 15.37 -0.91 -5.11
N GLY A 256 14.34 -0.70 -5.93
CA GLY A 256 14.06 -1.52 -7.10
C GLY A 256 13.27 -2.79 -6.76
N SER A 257 12.77 -2.95 -5.52
CA SER A 257 12.01 -4.14 -5.11
C SER A 257 10.68 -4.28 -5.85
N VAL A 258 10.16 -3.21 -6.44
CA VAL A 258 8.94 -3.24 -7.28
C VAL A 258 9.27 -3.45 -8.76
N THR A 259 10.17 -2.62 -9.28
CA THR A 259 10.41 -2.40 -10.72
C THR A 259 11.65 -3.10 -11.26
N GLU A 260 12.52 -3.61 -10.37
CA GLU A 260 13.88 -4.06 -10.67
C GLU A 260 14.84 -2.91 -11.07
N TYR A 261 14.42 -1.64 -10.95
CA TYR A 261 15.24 -0.45 -11.16
C TYR A 261 15.35 0.37 -9.88
N LYS A 262 16.54 0.44 -9.30
CA LYS A 262 16.78 1.19 -8.06
C LYS A 262 16.59 2.69 -8.25
N ASP A 263 15.98 3.35 -7.27
CA ASP A 263 15.89 4.81 -7.23
C ASP A 263 15.20 5.40 -8.48
N THR A 264 14.06 4.79 -8.81
CA THR A 264 13.20 5.19 -9.93
C THR A 264 11.78 5.48 -9.47
N TYR A 265 11.06 6.25 -10.26
CA TYR A 265 9.68 6.61 -10.00
C TYR A 265 8.77 5.85 -10.95
N VAL A 266 7.63 5.42 -10.43
CA VAL A 266 6.58 4.75 -11.20
C VAL A 266 5.38 5.67 -11.24
N GLY A 267 4.93 6.04 -12.43
CA GLY A 267 3.76 6.88 -12.63
C GLY A 267 2.86 6.36 -13.74
N ARG A 268 1.74 7.06 -13.96
CA ARG A 268 0.79 6.71 -15.02
C ARG A 268 1.43 6.86 -16.41
N MET A 269 1.14 5.92 -17.31
CA MET A 269 1.83 5.79 -18.61
C MET A 269 1.71 7.04 -19.51
N ASP A 270 0.58 7.73 -19.49
CA ASP A 270 0.31 8.92 -20.32
C ASP A 270 0.68 10.25 -19.64
N ASN A 271 1.33 10.22 -18.46
CA ASN A 271 1.81 11.43 -17.81
C ASN A 271 3.15 11.88 -18.42
N TYR A 272 3.10 12.70 -19.47
CA TYR A 272 4.30 13.23 -20.12
C TYR A 272 5.03 14.33 -19.33
N LEU A 273 4.46 14.83 -18.22
CA LEU A 273 5.16 15.78 -17.35
C LEU A 273 6.34 15.11 -16.62
N ILE A 274 6.29 13.79 -16.44
CA ILE A 274 7.28 13.00 -15.70
C ILE A 274 8.17 12.10 -16.58
N ARG A 275 7.99 12.10 -17.91
CA ARG A 275 8.69 11.18 -18.83
C ARG A 275 10.03 11.73 -19.33
N HIS A 276 10.90 10.86 -19.81
CA HIS A 276 12.10 11.18 -20.58
C HIS A 276 12.39 10.00 -21.54
N PRO A 277 13.27 10.15 -22.55
CA PRO A 277 13.47 9.11 -23.57
C PRO A 277 13.89 7.74 -23.03
N ASP A 278 14.66 7.69 -21.93
CA ASP A 278 15.14 6.42 -21.38
C ASP A 278 14.09 5.69 -20.52
N CYS A 279 12.91 6.27 -20.25
CA CYS A 279 11.89 5.62 -19.43
C CYS A 279 11.45 4.27 -20.00
N SER A 280 11.08 3.34 -19.12
CA SER A 280 10.59 2.00 -19.48
C SER A 280 9.08 1.89 -19.29
N ASP A 281 8.35 1.47 -20.32
CA ASP A 281 6.90 1.28 -20.26
C ASP A 281 6.49 -0.09 -19.70
N PHE A 282 5.49 -0.08 -18.83
CA PHE A 282 4.91 -1.28 -18.22
C PHE A 282 3.42 -1.35 -18.55
N ALA A 283 3.10 -1.81 -19.77
CA ALA A 283 1.74 -1.84 -20.32
C ALA A 283 0.72 -2.55 -19.41
N LYS A 284 1.09 -3.66 -18.78
CA LYS A 284 0.21 -4.39 -17.85
C LYS A 284 -0.20 -3.55 -16.64
N TRP A 285 0.62 -2.58 -16.24
CA TRP A 285 0.38 -1.73 -15.08
C TRP A 285 -0.39 -0.45 -15.46
N ASN A 286 -0.52 -0.16 -16.76
CA ASN A 286 -0.81 1.19 -17.27
C ASN A 286 0.17 2.24 -16.67
N GLY A 287 1.44 1.86 -16.54
CA GLY A 287 2.46 2.67 -15.88
C GLY A 287 3.75 2.79 -16.67
N VAL A 288 4.56 3.77 -16.28
CA VAL A 288 5.90 4.04 -16.78
C VAL A 288 6.88 4.14 -15.61
N VAL A 289 8.09 3.62 -15.79
CA VAL A 289 9.20 3.72 -14.83
C VAL A 289 10.25 4.68 -15.39
N CYS A 290 10.56 5.72 -14.62
CA CYS A 290 11.47 6.79 -15.00
C CYS A 290 12.46 7.11 -13.88
N SER A 291 13.70 7.42 -14.24
CA SER A 291 14.66 8.04 -13.34
C SER A 291 14.43 9.56 -13.31
N GLY A 292 14.72 10.21 -12.20
CA GLY A 292 14.65 11.66 -12.13
C GLY A 292 14.44 12.15 -10.70
N THR A 293 14.20 13.46 -10.60
CA THR A 293 13.78 14.11 -9.38
C THR A 293 12.48 14.86 -9.67
N PHE A 294 11.50 14.69 -8.79
CA PHE A 294 10.13 15.15 -9.01
C PHE A 294 9.65 15.97 -7.82
N ALA A 295 8.86 16.99 -8.11
CA ALA A 295 8.22 17.85 -7.12
C ALA A 295 6.79 18.15 -7.57
N GLN A 296 6.10 19.04 -6.85
CA GLN A 296 4.75 19.49 -7.20
C GLN A 296 4.69 21.01 -7.21
N VAL A 297 3.96 21.57 -8.16
CA VAL A 297 3.62 23.00 -8.11
C VAL A 297 2.17 23.08 -7.68
N TYR A 298 1.90 23.64 -6.51
CA TYR A 298 0.53 23.93 -6.10
C TYR A 298 0.12 25.29 -6.68
N ILE A 299 -0.86 25.27 -7.58
CA ILE A 299 -1.25 26.41 -8.39
C ILE A 299 -2.64 26.83 -7.93
N GLN A 300 -2.80 28.08 -7.49
CA GLN A 300 -4.10 28.68 -7.23
C GLN A 300 -4.37 29.80 -8.20
N ILE A 301 -5.59 29.87 -8.71
CA ILE A 301 -6.03 30.95 -9.60
C ILE A 301 -7.26 31.65 -9.04
N ARG A 302 -7.36 32.96 -9.32
CA ARG A 302 -8.53 33.78 -9.01
C ARG A 302 -8.81 34.71 -10.18
N ASN A 303 -10.10 35.01 -10.37
CA ASN A 303 -10.61 35.96 -11.34
C ASN A 303 -10.12 35.65 -12.78
N PRO A 304 -10.67 34.61 -13.44
CA PRO A 304 -11.72 33.70 -12.95
C PRO A 304 -11.20 32.47 -12.20
N GLN A 305 -12.05 31.86 -11.39
CA GLN A 305 -11.78 30.72 -10.51
C GLN A 305 -12.45 29.40 -10.97
N ASN A 306 -12.68 29.24 -12.27
CA ASN A 306 -13.39 28.08 -12.84
C ASN A 306 -12.74 27.53 -14.11
N LEU A 307 -11.45 27.82 -14.33
CA LEU A 307 -10.73 27.40 -15.52
C LEU A 307 -10.38 25.91 -15.47
N THR A 308 -10.19 25.33 -16.65
CA THR A 308 -9.40 24.11 -16.84
C THR A 308 -8.01 24.53 -17.28
N MET A 309 -6.99 23.99 -16.62
CA MET A 309 -5.58 24.31 -16.87
C MET A 309 -4.99 23.27 -17.82
N THR A 310 -4.28 23.71 -18.85
CA THR A 310 -3.47 22.83 -19.70
C THR A 310 -2.00 23.10 -19.41
N MET A 311 -1.31 22.12 -18.84
CA MET A 311 0.13 22.19 -18.60
C MET A 311 0.87 21.36 -19.64
N VAL A 312 1.89 21.95 -20.25
CA VAL A 312 2.66 21.33 -21.31
C VAL A 312 4.13 21.36 -20.93
N ARG A 313 4.82 20.24 -21.15
CA ARG A 313 6.28 20.18 -20.99
C ARG A 313 6.91 20.55 -22.32
N ASP A 314 7.92 21.41 -22.29
CA ASP A 314 8.53 21.96 -23.51
C ASP A 314 9.10 20.89 -24.45
N GLU A 315 9.41 19.72 -23.90
CA GLU A 315 9.92 18.55 -24.62
C GLU A 315 8.83 17.69 -25.27
N TYR A 316 7.57 17.81 -24.83
CA TYR A 316 6.45 16.96 -25.26
C TYR A 316 5.19 17.77 -25.57
N PRO A 317 5.25 18.76 -26.49
CA PRO A 317 4.09 19.63 -26.75
C PRO A 317 2.86 18.92 -27.32
N SER A 318 3.05 17.78 -27.98
CA SER A 318 1.96 16.96 -28.51
C SER A 318 1.20 16.15 -27.45
N ASN A 319 1.71 16.10 -26.21
CA ASN A 319 1.10 15.34 -25.11
C ASN A 319 0.86 16.23 -23.88
N PRO A 320 -0.04 17.22 -23.98
CA PRO A 320 -0.35 18.11 -22.86
C PRO A 320 -1.10 17.37 -21.74
N MET A 321 -0.94 17.81 -20.50
CA MET A 321 -1.77 17.40 -19.38
C MET A 321 -2.87 18.43 -19.14
N ILE A 322 -4.12 18.01 -19.23
CA ILE A 322 -5.29 18.85 -18.93
C ILE A 322 -5.72 18.57 -17.49
N LEU A 323 -5.88 19.61 -16.66
CA LEU A 323 -6.28 19.52 -15.26
C LEU A 323 -7.57 20.31 -15.04
N ARG A 324 -8.61 19.64 -14.53
CA ARG A 324 -9.95 20.22 -14.32
C ARG A 324 -9.99 21.10 -13.07
N GLY A 325 -9.05 20.86 -12.15
CA GLY A 325 -8.96 21.49 -10.85
C GLY A 325 -9.97 20.92 -9.86
N ILE A 326 -9.67 21.12 -8.59
CA ILE A 326 -10.51 20.63 -7.48
C ILE A 326 -11.53 21.72 -7.15
N ASN A 327 -12.56 21.83 -7.99
CA ASN A 327 -13.58 22.87 -7.83
C ASN A 327 -14.45 22.57 -6.59
N ASN A 328 -14.16 23.24 -5.48
CA ASN A 328 -15.12 23.35 -4.39
C ASN A 328 -16.00 24.57 -4.71
N GLN A 329 -17.27 24.36 -5.09
CA GLN A 329 -18.19 25.42 -5.55
C GLN A 329 -18.36 26.60 -4.57
N LYS A 330 -17.83 26.50 -3.34
CA LYS A 330 -17.83 27.53 -2.29
C LYS A 330 -16.51 28.32 -2.17
N ALA A 331 -15.44 27.91 -2.84
CA ALA A 331 -14.13 28.56 -2.74
C ALA A 331 -14.02 29.74 -3.70
N ASP A 332 -13.31 30.79 -3.29
CA ASP A 332 -12.99 31.98 -4.10
C ASP A 332 -11.79 31.75 -5.05
N PHE A 333 -11.30 30.52 -5.15
CA PHE A 333 -10.18 30.12 -6.00
C PHE A 333 -10.38 28.71 -6.57
N GLN A 334 -9.68 28.43 -7.66
CA GLN A 334 -9.49 27.08 -8.20
C GLN A 334 -8.05 26.64 -7.94
N GLN A 335 -7.84 25.34 -7.78
CA GLN A 335 -6.54 24.78 -7.44
C GLN A 335 -6.14 23.57 -8.29
N TYR A 336 -4.84 23.46 -8.56
CA TYR A 336 -4.20 22.35 -9.27
C TYR A 336 -2.90 21.97 -8.58
N GLN A 337 -2.45 20.73 -8.75
CA GLN A 337 -1.20 20.27 -8.16
C GLN A 337 -0.47 19.24 -9.04
N PRO A 338 -0.07 19.61 -10.27
CA PRO A 338 0.70 18.74 -11.14
C PRO A 338 2.01 18.28 -10.50
N VAL A 339 2.36 17.02 -10.72
CA VAL A 339 3.70 16.50 -10.47
C VAL A 339 4.60 16.85 -11.65
N VAL A 340 5.74 17.46 -11.36
CA VAL A 340 6.69 17.95 -12.36
C VAL A 340 8.05 17.29 -12.19
N MET A 341 8.73 17.06 -13.31
CA MET A 341 10.15 16.72 -13.33
C MET A 341 10.96 18.00 -13.17
N LEU A 342 11.90 17.99 -12.23
CA LEU A 342 12.77 19.14 -11.99
C LEU A 342 13.75 19.38 -13.14
N GLN A 343 14.27 20.60 -13.23
CA GLN A 343 15.20 21.07 -14.25
C GLN A 343 14.64 21.05 -15.68
N LYS A 344 13.32 21.21 -15.79
CA LYS A 344 12.58 21.23 -17.06
C LYS A 344 11.80 22.53 -17.23
N GLY A 345 11.41 22.80 -18.47
CA GLY A 345 10.56 23.91 -18.85
C GLY A 345 9.12 23.46 -19.11
N TYR A 346 8.18 24.29 -18.68
CA TYR A 346 6.75 24.05 -18.80
C TYR A 346 6.02 25.31 -19.23
N THR A 347 4.93 25.15 -19.98
CA THR A 347 3.96 26.22 -20.24
C THR A 347 2.58 25.89 -19.69
N ILE A 348 1.84 26.91 -19.28
CA ILE A 348 0.50 26.82 -18.71
C ILE A 348 -0.46 27.66 -19.55
N HIS A 349 -1.57 27.04 -19.93
CA HIS A 349 -2.59 27.59 -20.79
C HIS A 349 -3.97 27.40 -20.17
N TRP A 350 -4.91 28.25 -20.56
CA TRP A 350 -6.24 28.30 -19.96
C TRP A 350 -7.30 28.06 -21.03
N ASN A 351 -8.38 27.35 -20.69
CA ASN A 351 -9.53 27.16 -21.58
C ASN A 351 -10.47 28.38 -21.63
N GLY A 352 -10.10 29.48 -20.98
CA GLY A 352 -10.84 30.74 -20.91
C GLY A 352 -9.89 31.93 -20.80
N GLN A 353 -10.41 33.09 -20.40
CA GLN A 353 -9.58 34.27 -20.10
C GLN A 353 -8.54 33.92 -19.03
N ALA A 354 -7.31 34.44 -19.17
CA ALA A 354 -6.27 34.22 -18.18
C ALA A 354 -6.70 34.71 -16.80
N PRO A 355 -6.27 34.06 -15.70
CA PRO A 355 -6.54 34.54 -14.35
C PRO A 355 -5.75 35.81 -14.03
N GLN A 356 -6.44 36.79 -13.43
CA GLN A 356 -5.81 38.03 -12.97
C GLN A 356 -4.85 37.79 -11.81
N ILE A 357 -5.10 36.77 -10.98
CA ILE A 357 -4.22 36.41 -9.87
C ILE A 357 -3.88 34.93 -9.97
N THR A 358 -2.58 34.64 -10.02
CA THR A 358 -2.04 33.27 -9.96
C THR A 358 -1.04 33.17 -8.83
N PHE A 359 -1.16 32.14 -7.99
CA PHE A 359 -0.15 31.76 -7.01
C PHE A 359 0.51 30.44 -7.44
N LEU A 360 1.83 30.41 -7.39
CA LEU A 360 2.66 29.24 -7.69
C LEU A 360 3.46 28.88 -6.44
N TYR A 361 3.01 27.89 -5.70
CA TYR A 361 3.70 27.39 -4.50
C TYR A 361 4.67 26.27 -4.89
N LEU A 362 5.88 26.33 -4.34
CA LEU A 362 6.91 25.32 -4.53
C LEU A 362 6.72 24.22 -3.48
N ILE A 363 6.13 23.09 -3.89
CA ILE A 363 5.77 21.99 -3.01
C ILE A 363 6.67 20.78 -3.27
N ASN A 364 7.30 20.24 -2.24
CA ASN A 364 8.31 19.17 -2.33
C ASN A 364 9.56 19.58 -3.14
N PHE A 365 9.82 20.87 -3.30
CA PHE A 365 11.10 21.37 -3.80
C PHE A 365 12.10 21.40 -2.65
N ASN A 366 13.27 20.81 -2.85
CA ASN A 366 14.40 20.98 -1.94
C ASN A 366 15.21 22.21 -2.37
N LYS A 367 16.08 22.71 -1.49
CA LYS A 367 16.93 23.86 -1.81
C LYS A 367 17.64 23.68 -3.15
N ASN A 368 17.57 24.72 -3.98
CA ASN A 368 18.09 24.77 -5.34
C ASN A 368 17.34 23.95 -6.39
N ASP A 369 16.33 23.17 -6.03
CA ASP A 369 15.43 22.56 -7.01
C ASP A 369 14.72 23.67 -7.79
N TRP A 370 14.59 23.49 -9.10
CA TRP A 370 14.01 24.50 -9.98
C TRP A 370 13.26 23.93 -11.16
N ILE A 371 12.32 24.71 -11.68
CA ILE A 371 11.70 24.56 -13.00
C ILE A 371 11.57 25.93 -13.67
N ARG A 372 11.46 25.96 -15.00
CA ARG A 372 11.02 27.16 -15.73
C ARG A 372 9.53 27.02 -16.05
N VAL A 373 8.76 28.07 -15.79
CA VAL A 373 7.33 28.11 -16.13
C VAL A 373 7.04 29.30 -17.03
N GLY A 374 6.22 29.10 -18.06
CA GLY A 374 5.66 30.12 -18.94
C GLY A 374 4.14 30.15 -18.81
N LEU A 375 3.54 31.27 -18.40
CA LEU A 375 2.09 31.37 -18.26
C LEU A 375 1.51 32.17 -19.43
N CYS A 376 0.47 31.63 -20.07
CA CYS A 376 -0.17 32.30 -21.20
C CYS A 376 -1.07 33.45 -20.72
N TYR A 377 -0.78 34.63 -21.25
CA TYR A 377 -1.48 35.88 -21.05
C TYR A 377 -1.67 36.61 -22.40
N PRO A 378 -2.66 37.50 -22.52
CA PRO A 378 -2.82 38.32 -23.72
C PRO A 378 -1.68 39.34 -23.85
N SER A 379 -1.41 39.81 -25.07
CA SER A 379 -0.27 40.69 -25.37
C SER A 379 -0.37 42.09 -24.74
N ASP A 380 -1.56 42.52 -24.31
CA ASP A 380 -1.80 43.78 -23.59
C ASP A 380 -1.60 43.65 -22.07
N ALA A 381 -1.09 42.51 -21.59
CA ALA A 381 -0.91 42.26 -20.16
C ALA A 381 0.27 43.00 -19.56
N SER A 382 0.04 43.57 -18.38
CA SER A 382 1.06 44.08 -17.47
C SER A 382 1.07 43.27 -16.18
N PHE A 383 2.22 43.19 -15.51
CA PHE A 383 2.43 42.26 -14.40
C PHE A 383 3.05 42.94 -13.17
N GLN A 384 2.50 42.62 -12.01
CA GLN A 384 3.18 42.73 -10.73
C GLN A 384 3.43 41.31 -10.22
N VAL A 385 4.71 40.95 -10.10
CA VAL A 385 5.12 39.60 -9.70
C VAL A 385 5.91 39.70 -8.41
N THR A 386 5.45 39.01 -7.37
CA THR A 386 6.09 39.00 -6.05
C THR A 386 6.45 37.59 -5.60
N PHE A 387 7.57 37.47 -4.89
CA PHE A 387 7.91 36.30 -4.11
C PHE A 387 7.52 36.57 -2.66
N ASP A 388 6.95 35.57 -1.98
CA ASP A 388 6.79 35.58 -0.53
C ASP A 388 6.89 34.17 0.04
N VAL A 389 7.10 34.08 1.35
CA VAL A 389 7.07 32.83 2.10
C VAL A 389 5.85 32.84 3.01
N PHE A 390 4.94 31.89 2.79
CA PHE A 390 3.74 31.74 3.60
C PHE A 390 4.00 30.81 4.79
N GLN A 391 3.98 31.36 6.00
CA GLN A 391 4.04 30.59 7.24
C GLN A 391 2.64 30.30 7.76
N ARG A 392 2.29 29.02 7.80
CA ARG A 392 0.91 28.58 7.99
C ARG A 392 0.42 28.71 9.43
N GLN A 393 1.23 28.30 10.41
CA GLN A 393 0.88 28.36 11.83
C GLN A 393 0.55 29.79 12.27
N ALA A 394 1.38 30.75 11.87
CA ALA A 394 1.17 32.17 12.12
C ALA A 394 0.13 32.81 11.18
N SER A 395 -0.27 32.12 10.11
CA SER A 395 -1.05 32.68 9.00
C SER A 395 -0.45 34.01 8.49
N ALA A 396 0.87 34.05 8.35
CA ALA A 396 1.64 35.26 8.06
C ALA A 396 2.54 35.09 6.82
N TYR A 397 2.90 36.23 6.22
CA TYR A 397 3.73 36.29 5.01
C TYR A 397 5.03 37.02 5.33
N TYR A 398 6.15 36.45 4.86
CA TYR A 398 7.50 36.98 5.09
C TYR A 398 8.28 37.09 3.79
N ASN A 399 9.38 37.83 3.82
CA ASN A 399 10.36 37.95 2.74
C ASN A 399 9.72 38.33 1.40
N MET A 400 8.86 39.36 1.43
CA MET A 400 8.25 39.91 0.22
C MET A 400 9.32 40.58 -0.65
N GLU A 401 9.52 40.05 -1.85
CA GLU A 401 10.48 40.56 -2.85
C GLU A 401 9.76 40.73 -4.19
N ASP A 402 9.91 41.88 -4.84
CA ASP A 402 9.39 42.10 -6.20
C ASP A 402 10.31 41.45 -7.24
N TYR A 403 9.72 40.89 -8.30
CA TYR A 403 10.47 40.51 -9.48
C TYR A 403 10.62 41.68 -10.45
N VAL A 404 11.74 41.72 -11.16
CA VAL A 404 12.05 42.75 -12.17
C VAL A 404 11.94 42.18 -13.58
N ALA A 405 11.34 42.94 -14.50
CA ALA A 405 11.25 42.56 -15.90
C ALA A 405 12.63 42.56 -16.56
N VAL A 406 12.91 41.55 -17.39
CA VAL A 406 14.07 41.48 -18.28
C VAL A 406 13.64 41.42 -19.73
N SER A 407 14.56 41.73 -20.64
CA SER A 407 14.25 41.97 -22.06
C SER A 407 14.24 40.72 -22.94
N SER A 408 14.80 39.60 -22.46
CA SER A 408 14.95 38.38 -23.26
C SER A 408 14.99 37.10 -22.45
N MET A 409 14.66 35.98 -23.11
CA MET A 409 14.82 34.63 -22.55
C MET A 409 16.27 34.32 -22.18
N ALA A 410 17.25 34.82 -22.96
CA ALA A 410 18.67 34.61 -22.69
C ALA A 410 19.09 35.28 -21.37
N GLU A 411 18.60 36.49 -21.10
CA GLU A 411 18.84 37.19 -19.84
C GLU A 411 18.21 36.43 -18.66
N LEU A 412 16.95 35.99 -18.81
CA LEU A 412 16.25 35.18 -17.82
C LEU A 412 17.00 33.88 -17.47
N GLN A 413 17.55 33.19 -18.48
CA GLN A 413 18.31 31.96 -18.29
C GLN A 413 19.66 32.19 -17.61
N LYS A 414 20.37 33.27 -17.96
CA LYS A 414 21.69 33.60 -17.38
C LYS A 414 21.59 33.97 -15.90
N ARG A 415 20.51 34.63 -15.50
CA ARG A 415 20.28 35.18 -14.14
C ARG A 415 19.20 34.38 -13.38
N ARG A 416 19.19 33.05 -13.55
CA ARG A 416 18.13 32.14 -13.05
C ARG A 416 17.76 32.31 -11.58
N THR A 417 18.74 32.58 -10.73
CA THR A 417 18.55 32.67 -9.27
C THR A 417 17.97 34.00 -8.82
N GLU A 418 17.96 35.01 -9.70
CA GLU A 418 17.44 36.34 -9.42
C GLU A 418 15.93 36.38 -9.58
N LYS A 419 15.28 37.32 -8.88
CA LYS A 419 13.84 37.56 -9.01
C LYS A 419 13.57 38.38 -10.26
N ILE A 420 13.60 37.69 -11.39
CA ILE A 420 13.35 38.30 -12.71
C ILE A 420 12.33 37.52 -13.52
N PHE A 421 11.60 38.21 -14.40
CA PHE A 421 10.65 37.60 -15.33
C PHE A 421 10.82 38.18 -16.73
N TYR A 422 10.47 37.40 -17.74
CA TYR A 422 10.47 37.82 -19.14
C TYR A 422 9.08 37.61 -19.74
N PHE A 423 8.46 38.65 -20.28
CA PHE A 423 7.24 38.51 -21.06
C PHE A 423 7.59 38.49 -22.55
N ASP A 424 7.25 37.39 -23.23
CA ASP A 424 7.46 37.26 -24.68
C ASP A 424 6.19 37.65 -25.43
N ASP A 425 6.10 38.92 -25.84
CA ASP A 425 4.94 39.46 -26.58
C ASP A 425 4.61 38.66 -27.85
N SER A 426 5.61 38.04 -28.49
CA SER A 426 5.40 37.28 -29.73
C SER A 426 4.58 36.00 -29.51
N THR A 427 4.64 35.42 -28.31
CA THR A 427 3.90 34.21 -27.95
C THR A 427 2.81 34.44 -26.90
N GLY A 428 2.89 35.51 -26.12
CA GLY A 428 2.01 35.80 -24.98
C GLY A 428 2.41 35.04 -23.70
N LEU A 429 3.65 34.57 -23.59
CA LEU A 429 4.11 33.79 -22.44
C LEU A 429 4.91 34.65 -21.44
N LEU A 430 4.46 34.68 -20.19
CA LEU A 430 5.20 35.20 -19.04
C LEU A 430 6.10 34.10 -18.47
N PHE A 431 7.40 34.22 -18.67
CA PHE A 431 8.40 33.28 -18.17
C PHE A 431 9.06 33.74 -16.88
N LEU A 432 9.25 32.78 -15.97
CA LEU A 432 10.04 32.92 -14.76
C LEU A 432 10.60 31.56 -14.32
N PHE A 433 11.62 31.59 -13.47
CA PHE A 433 12.10 30.40 -12.79
C PHE A 433 11.48 30.29 -11.39
N LEU A 434 10.93 29.12 -11.10
CA LEU A 434 10.57 28.74 -9.73
C LEU A 434 11.76 27.97 -9.18
N GLN A 435 12.50 28.56 -8.25
CA GLN A 435 13.65 27.93 -7.59
C GLN A 435 13.53 28.08 -6.08
N ALA A 436 13.64 26.96 -5.36
CA ALA A 436 13.55 26.96 -3.91
C ALA A 436 14.83 27.50 -3.26
N LYS A 437 14.70 28.43 -2.30
CA LYS A 437 15.82 29.06 -1.58
C LYS A 437 16.15 28.32 -0.29
N TYR A 438 15.14 27.79 0.41
CA TYR A 438 15.29 27.23 1.75
C TYR A 438 15.29 25.70 1.77
N HIS A 439 15.84 25.14 2.85
CA HIS A 439 15.89 23.68 3.05
C HIS A 439 14.54 23.15 3.53
N ARG A 440 14.21 21.96 3.05
CA ARG A 440 13.08 21.15 3.50
C ARG A 440 13.61 20.06 4.42
N GLU A 441 12.84 19.73 5.45
CA GLU A 441 13.21 18.69 6.41
C GLU A 441 12.22 17.51 6.35
N GLY A 442 12.76 16.30 6.38
CA GLY A 442 11.98 15.06 6.44
C GLY A 442 10.88 14.98 5.37
N HIS A 443 9.63 14.90 5.84
CA HIS A 443 8.43 14.75 5.02
C HIS A 443 7.66 16.05 4.80
N SER A 444 8.20 17.19 5.24
CA SER A 444 7.54 18.49 5.05
C SER A 444 7.32 18.78 3.59
N TYR A 445 6.17 19.36 3.24
CA TYR A 445 5.86 19.76 1.87
C TYR A 445 6.57 21.07 1.50
N CYS A 446 6.79 21.91 2.51
CA CYS A 446 7.39 23.23 2.37
C CYS A 446 8.71 23.30 3.14
N SER A 447 9.43 24.40 2.96
CA SER A 447 10.70 24.62 3.63
C SER A 447 10.52 24.89 5.12
N SER A 448 11.60 24.81 5.90
CA SER A 448 11.59 25.19 7.32
C SER A 448 11.19 26.65 7.59
N GLN A 449 11.23 27.51 6.58
CA GLN A 449 10.79 28.91 6.67
C GLN A 449 9.30 29.09 6.32
N GLY A 450 8.63 28.05 5.83
CA GLY A 450 7.27 28.07 5.29
C GLY A 450 7.23 27.76 3.78
N CYS A 451 6.05 27.93 3.21
CA CYS A 451 5.78 27.62 1.81
C CYS A 451 6.19 28.79 0.91
N GLU A 452 7.30 28.62 0.21
CA GLU A 452 7.76 29.56 -0.82
C GLU A 452 6.74 29.63 -1.96
N ARG A 453 6.34 30.84 -2.35
CA ARG A 453 5.40 31.03 -3.46
C ARG A 453 5.73 32.26 -4.28
N VAL A 454 5.25 32.24 -5.53
CA VAL A 454 5.22 33.40 -6.41
C VAL A 454 3.78 33.80 -6.66
N LYS A 455 3.46 35.07 -6.44
CA LYS A 455 2.18 35.67 -6.78
C LYS A 455 2.34 36.51 -8.05
N ILE A 456 1.51 36.23 -9.04
CA ILE A 456 1.43 36.97 -10.29
C ILE A 456 0.09 37.70 -10.28
N GLN A 457 0.14 39.03 -10.31
CA GLN A 457 -1.01 39.89 -10.54
C GLN A 457 -0.91 40.46 -11.94
N ALA A 458 -1.88 40.16 -12.79
CA ALA A 458 -1.91 40.59 -14.17
C ALA A 458 -3.07 41.57 -14.41
N SER A 459 -2.83 42.58 -15.22
CA SER A 459 -3.85 43.55 -15.66
C SER A 459 -3.85 43.65 -17.18
N PHE A 460 -5.02 43.44 -17.78
CA PHE A 460 -5.27 43.43 -19.22
C PHE A 460 -6.76 43.68 -19.48
N GLN A 461 -7.11 44.12 -20.68
CA GLN A 461 -8.50 44.33 -21.12
C GLN A 461 -9.03 43.16 -21.94
N SER A 462 -8.13 42.42 -22.57
CA SER A 462 -8.44 41.28 -23.44
C SER A 462 -9.22 40.18 -22.73
N LYS A 463 -10.36 39.76 -23.31
CA LYS A 463 -11.26 38.69 -22.83
C LYS A 463 -11.23 37.33 -23.57
N PRO A 464 -10.61 37.16 -24.75
CA PRO A 464 -10.48 35.86 -25.41
C PRO A 464 -9.76 34.79 -24.57
N ILE A 465 -9.85 33.55 -25.07
CA ILE A 465 -9.19 32.37 -24.49
C ILE A 465 -7.67 32.56 -24.47
N SER A 466 -7.06 32.36 -23.31
CA SER A 466 -5.62 32.46 -23.12
C SER A 466 -4.93 31.13 -23.42
N ASN A 467 -4.78 30.84 -24.71
CA ASN A 467 -4.10 29.64 -25.21
C ASN A 467 -3.00 29.98 -26.23
N CYS A 468 -1.75 29.92 -25.76
CA CYS A 468 -0.56 30.28 -26.52
C CYS A 468 0.10 29.10 -27.27
N LEU A 469 -0.49 27.88 -27.28
CA LEU A 469 0.22 26.66 -27.76
C LEU A 469 0.76 26.78 -29.18
N THR A 470 -0.07 27.27 -30.10
CA THR A 470 0.27 27.37 -31.54
C THR A 470 1.42 28.35 -31.80
N LYS A 471 1.53 29.41 -30.99
CA LYS A 471 2.63 30.38 -31.07
C LYS A 471 3.86 29.91 -30.29
N ALA A 472 3.66 29.19 -29.20
CA ALA A 472 4.74 28.77 -28.30
C ALA A 472 5.65 27.72 -28.93
N TYR A 473 5.09 26.65 -29.51
CA TYR A 473 5.87 25.46 -29.85
C TYR A 473 6.62 25.43 -31.19
N PRO A 474 6.43 26.40 -32.10
CA PRO A 474 7.45 26.71 -33.11
C PRO A 474 8.73 27.31 -32.51
N LYS A 475 8.67 27.94 -31.32
CA LYS A 475 9.77 28.72 -30.72
C LYS A 475 10.43 28.05 -29.51
N TYR A 476 9.62 27.40 -28.66
CA TYR A 476 10.04 26.90 -27.34
C TYR A 476 10.15 25.39 -27.23
N PHE A 477 9.89 24.66 -28.32
CA PHE A 477 10.13 23.22 -28.36
C PHE A 477 11.57 22.89 -27.98
N GLN A 478 11.72 21.88 -27.12
CA GLN A 478 13.02 21.33 -26.75
C GLN A 478 13.08 19.86 -27.13
N LYS A 479 14.26 19.39 -27.54
CA LYS A 479 14.45 17.96 -27.72
C LYS A 479 14.35 17.25 -26.36
N PRO A 480 13.57 16.17 -26.24
CA PRO A 480 13.53 15.36 -25.01
C PRO A 480 14.91 14.91 -24.53
N THR A 481 15.19 15.12 -23.24
CA THR A 481 16.44 14.73 -22.59
C THR A 481 16.21 14.02 -21.25
N ALA A 482 17.10 13.09 -20.91
CA ALA A 482 17.15 12.45 -19.60
C ALA A 482 18.16 13.20 -18.70
N VAL A 483 17.68 13.93 -17.68
CA VAL A 483 18.55 14.62 -16.70
C VAL A 483 19.31 13.61 -15.85
N LYS A 484 18.61 12.55 -15.45
CA LYS A 484 19.17 11.37 -14.80
C LYS A 484 18.94 10.19 -15.74
N ARG A 485 19.99 9.40 -15.98
CA ARG A 485 19.88 8.17 -16.79
C ARG A 485 19.19 7.09 -16.00
N MET A 486 18.49 6.20 -16.71
CA MET A 486 17.93 5.00 -16.10
C MET A 486 19.06 4.13 -15.50
N PRO A 487 18.87 3.60 -14.29
CA PRO A 487 19.81 2.67 -13.70
C PRO A 487 19.78 1.33 -14.45
N ALA A 488 20.84 0.54 -14.30
CA ALA A 488 20.84 -0.84 -14.76
C ALA A 488 19.82 -1.67 -13.97
N LYS A 489 19.20 -2.62 -14.67
CA LYS A 489 18.22 -3.53 -14.08
C LYS A 489 18.92 -4.47 -13.09
N ILE A 490 18.34 -4.62 -11.90
CA ILE A 490 18.83 -5.56 -10.89
C ILE A 490 18.44 -6.98 -11.33
N THR A 491 19.42 -7.90 -11.33
CA THR A 491 19.23 -9.32 -11.67
C THR A 491 19.17 -10.22 -10.45
N ASN A 492 19.68 -9.77 -9.31
CA ASN A 492 19.71 -10.55 -8.08
C ASN A 492 18.38 -10.49 -7.34
N VAL A 493 17.97 -11.63 -6.78
CA VAL A 493 16.80 -11.70 -5.91
C VAL A 493 17.10 -10.96 -4.60
N CYS A 494 16.21 -10.05 -4.22
CA CYS A 494 16.32 -9.32 -2.97
C CYS A 494 16.05 -10.22 -1.76
N GLN A 495 17.10 -10.70 -1.09
CA GLN A 495 16.98 -11.61 0.06
C GLN A 495 16.42 -10.95 1.33
N LYS A 496 16.54 -9.63 1.44
CA LYS A 496 16.03 -8.85 2.60
C LYS A 496 14.64 -8.25 2.35
N CYS A 497 14.03 -8.56 1.20
CA CYS A 497 12.71 -8.06 0.86
C CYS A 497 11.63 -8.95 1.47
N GLY A 498 10.48 -8.33 1.76
CA GLY A 498 9.36 -8.98 2.41
C GLY A 498 9.35 -8.75 3.92
N SER A 499 8.27 -9.21 4.53
CA SER A 499 8.07 -9.18 5.97
C SER A 499 9.00 -10.17 6.67
N ASP A 500 9.62 -9.72 7.77
CA ASP A 500 10.45 -10.59 8.61
C ASP A 500 9.62 -11.74 9.24
N GLN A 501 8.34 -11.49 9.48
CA GLN A 501 7.37 -12.50 9.93
C GLN A 501 6.64 -13.15 8.75
N VAL A 502 6.41 -14.46 8.85
CA VAL A 502 5.62 -15.24 7.87
C VAL A 502 4.25 -15.68 8.41
N VAL A 503 4.03 -15.55 9.73
CA VAL A 503 2.76 -15.91 10.39
C VAL A 503 2.15 -14.70 11.07
N PHE A 504 0.95 -14.35 10.64
CA PHE A 504 0.16 -13.25 11.21
C PHE A 504 -1.08 -13.85 11.88
N THR A 505 -1.18 -13.71 13.20
CA THR A 505 -2.12 -14.44 14.05
C THR A 505 -2.55 -13.58 15.24
N SER A 506 -3.71 -13.89 15.81
CA SER A 506 -4.18 -13.27 17.07
C SER A 506 -3.32 -13.66 18.28
N ASP A 507 -2.46 -14.68 18.14
CA ASP A 507 -1.52 -15.13 19.17
C ASP A 507 -0.06 -14.89 18.73
N PRO A 508 0.38 -13.62 18.57
CA PRO A 508 1.68 -13.28 17.99
C PRO A 508 2.88 -13.72 18.82
N HIS A 509 2.65 -14.08 20.09
CA HIS A 509 3.68 -14.56 21.00
C HIS A 509 3.98 -16.05 20.82
N LYS A 510 3.17 -16.77 20.03
CA LYS A 510 3.39 -18.19 19.75
C LYS A 510 4.40 -18.34 18.62
N THR A 511 5.32 -19.27 18.80
CA THR A 511 6.22 -19.72 17.74
C THR A 511 5.47 -20.72 16.86
N TYR A 512 5.72 -20.69 15.54
CA TYR A 512 5.09 -21.61 14.60
C TYR A 512 6.15 -22.30 13.75
N ILE A 513 5.85 -23.54 13.36
CA ILE A 513 6.60 -24.30 12.36
C ILE A 513 5.80 -24.39 11.07
N PHE A 514 6.44 -24.11 9.93
CA PHE A 514 5.83 -24.29 8.62
C PHE A 514 6.06 -25.70 8.13
N VAL A 515 4.98 -26.39 7.78
CA VAL A 515 5.00 -27.71 7.16
C VAL A 515 4.33 -27.66 5.80
N LYS A 516 4.97 -28.27 4.81
CA LYS A 516 4.45 -28.43 3.45
C LYS A 516 4.53 -29.89 3.06
N ILE A 517 3.41 -30.50 2.67
CA ILE A 517 3.37 -31.85 2.12
C ILE A 517 2.97 -31.73 0.65
N GLN A 518 3.78 -32.31 -0.23
CA GLN A 518 3.57 -32.29 -1.67
C GLN A 518 3.42 -33.74 -2.16
N THR A 519 2.34 -34.00 -2.90
CA THR A 519 1.91 -35.36 -3.27
C THR A 519 1.58 -35.50 -4.75
N SER A 520 2.13 -34.68 -5.65
CA SER A 520 1.68 -34.61 -7.06
C SER A 520 2.52 -35.43 -8.03
N ASP A 521 1.86 -36.19 -8.91
CA ASP A 521 2.41 -36.83 -10.12
C ASP A 521 2.12 -36.07 -11.45
N LYS A 522 1.67 -34.80 -11.43
CA LYS A 522 1.31 -34.11 -12.68
C LYS A 522 2.49 -33.99 -13.66
N ILE A 523 2.34 -34.71 -14.77
CA ILE A 523 3.00 -34.56 -16.06
C ILE A 523 2.92 -33.08 -16.49
N GLU A 524 3.98 -32.34 -16.22
CA GLU A 524 4.52 -31.34 -17.13
C GLU A 524 5.99 -31.68 -17.27
N SER A 525 6.34 -32.21 -18.43
CA SER A 525 7.69 -32.53 -18.87
C SER A 525 8.54 -31.26 -18.85
N GLN A 526 9.03 -30.86 -17.67
CA GLN A 526 10.22 -30.02 -17.47
C GLN A 526 10.65 -29.74 -16.01
N ARG A 527 9.98 -30.25 -14.95
CA ARG A 527 10.56 -30.24 -13.59
C ARG A 527 10.21 -31.49 -12.79
N ASN A 528 11.21 -32.28 -12.39
CA ASN A 528 11.15 -33.35 -11.38
C ASN A 528 10.50 -32.83 -10.08
N GLN A 529 9.17 -32.92 -9.92
CA GLN A 529 8.49 -32.60 -8.67
C GLN A 529 8.17 -33.89 -7.92
N GLU A 530 8.91 -34.12 -6.83
CA GLU A 530 8.89 -35.35 -6.04
C GLU A 530 7.91 -35.27 -4.85
N TYR A 531 7.25 -36.39 -4.54
CA TYR A 531 6.53 -36.57 -3.27
C TYR A 531 7.45 -36.24 -2.10
N SER A 532 7.03 -35.33 -1.23
CA SER A 532 7.89 -34.85 -0.14
C SER A 532 7.14 -34.19 1.00
N ILE A 533 7.78 -34.19 2.16
CA ILE A 533 7.42 -33.38 3.32
C ILE A 533 8.52 -32.35 3.51
N SER A 534 8.17 -31.08 3.68
CA SER A 534 9.12 -30.02 4.02
C SER A 534 8.78 -29.42 5.37
N VAL A 535 9.80 -29.20 6.21
CA VAL A 535 9.69 -28.60 7.54
C VAL A 535 10.60 -27.38 7.59
N ASN A 536 10.03 -26.18 7.72
CA ASN A 536 10.75 -24.90 7.62
C ASN A 536 11.68 -24.82 6.39
N GLY A 537 11.23 -25.37 5.26
CA GLY A 537 11.99 -25.39 3.99
C GLY A 537 12.95 -26.58 3.82
N VAL A 538 13.26 -27.35 4.87
CA VAL A 538 14.06 -28.58 4.75
C VAL A 538 13.19 -29.70 4.18
N LYS A 539 13.55 -30.21 3.00
CA LYS A 539 12.77 -31.19 2.23
C LYS A 539 13.20 -32.63 2.54
N PHE A 540 12.22 -33.49 2.83
CA PHE A 540 12.34 -34.93 3.03
C PHE A 540 11.59 -35.64 1.91
N GLN A 541 12.33 -36.33 1.04
CA GLN A 541 11.79 -36.94 -0.18
C GLN A 541 11.24 -38.34 0.07
N LEU A 542 10.11 -38.63 -0.56
CA LEU A 542 9.51 -39.95 -0.57
C LEU A 542 9.92 -40.72 -1.83
N LYS A 543 11.05 -41.43 -1.73
CA LYS A 543 11.78 -42.02 -2.86
C LYS A 543 11.08 -43.23 -3.52
N GLY A 544 10.11 -43.86 -2.88
CA GLY A 544 9.41 -45.04 -3.41
C GLY A 544 7.97 -45.18 -2.93
N VAL A 545 7.29 -46.23 -3.40
CA VAL A 545 5.91 -46.58 -3.00
C VAL A 545 5.89 -47.00 -1.52
N GLY A 546 5.03 -46.36 -0.73
CA GLY A 546 5.00 -46.54 0.73
C GLY A 546 4.58 -45.28 1.48
N LEU A 547 4.96 -45.17 2.76
CA LEU A 547 4.68 -44.03 3.63
C LEU A 547 5.93 -43.41 4.23
N LEU A 548 6.00 -42.08 4.22
CA LEU A 548 6.97 -41.31 4.99
C LEU A 548 6.37 -40.88 6.32
N ALA A 549 7.12 -41.05 7.40
CA ALA A 549 6.82 -40.47 8.70
C ALA A 549 7.94 -39.52 9.13
N ILE A 550 7.58 -38.26 9.41
CA ILE A 550 8.46 -37.25 10.00
C ILE A 550 7.97 -36.94 11.41
N VAL A 551 8.85 -37.08 12.39
CA VAL A 551 8.59 -36.77 13.79
C VAL A 551 9.38 -35.52 14.17
N ILE A 552 8.68 -34.58 14.80
CA ILE A 552 9.23 -33.26 15.18
C ILE A 552 8.99 -33.08 16.68
N ASP A 553 10.03 -32.68 17.40
CA ASP A 553 9.89 -32.27 18.80
C ASP A 553 9.03 -31.00 18.89
N ALA A 554 7.91 -31.05 19.61
CA ALA A 554 6.97 -29.92 19.66
C ALA A 554 7.45 -28.73 20.51
N CYS A 555 8.50 -28.92 21.32
CA CYS A 555 9.09 -27.89 22.18
C CYS A 555 10.28 -27.19 21.51
N VAL A 556 11.06 -27.91 20.69
CA VAL A 556 12.22 -27.35 20.01
C VAL A 556 11.93 -27.05 18.53
N GLY A 557 10.96 -27.73 17.93
CA GLY A 557 10.66 -27.60 16.50
C GLY A 557 11.67 -28.31 15.58
N LYS A 558 12.54 -29.16 16.15
CA LYS A 558 13.55 -29.92 15.39
C LYS A 558 12.98 -31.26 14.94
N VAL A 559 13.24 -31.64 13.69
CA VAL A 559 12.97 -33.00 13.20
C VAL A 559 13.87 -33.97 13.97
N THR A 560 13.26 -34.91 14.69
CA THR A 560 13.97 -35.90 15.51
C THR A 560 14.08 -37.25 14.82
N LYS A 561 13.15 -37.57 13.91
CA LYS A 561 13.14 -38.84 13.20
C LYS A 561 12.48 -38.73 11.84
N GLU A 562 13.11 -39.34 10.85
CA GLU A 562 12.56 -39.63 9.53
C GLU A 562 12.48 -41.16 9.40
N THR A 563 11.36 -41.70 8.96
CA THR A 563 11.20 -43.13 8.75
C THR A 563 10.34 -43.41 7.54
N PHE A 564 10.88 -44.14 6.57
CA PHE A 564 10.17 -44.59 5.39
C PHE A 564 9.71 -46.04 5.55
N PHE A 565 8.43 -46.30 5.27
CA PHE A 565 7.81 -47.61 5.30
C PHE A 565 7.45 -48.01 3.87
N PRO A 566 8.27 -48.84 3.19
CA PRO A 566 7.92 -49.35 1.86
C PRO A 566 6.69 -50.27 1.95
N GLU A 567 5.99 -50.46 0.85
CA GLU A 567 4.73 -51.21 0.77
C GLU A 567 4.75 -52.55 1.52
N GLY A 568 5.76 -53.40 1.27
CA GLY A 568 5.90 -54.70 1.93
C GLY A 568 6.14 -54.66 3.44
N LYS A 569 6.45 -53.48 4.01
CA LYS A 569 6.69 -53.27 5.45
C LYS A 569 5.64 -52.36 6.11
N ILE A 570 4.54 -52.03 5.44
CA ILE A 570 3.49 -51.15 5.97
C ILE A 570 2.87 -51.69 7.27
N LYS A 571 2.82 -53.00 7.46
CA LYS A 571 2.34 -53.63 8.70
C LYS A 571 3.12 -53.19 9.95
N LEU A 572 4.37 -52.75 9.79
CA LEU A 572 5.19 -52.23 10.91
C LEU A 572 4.79 -50.81 11.34
N LEU A 573 4.08 -50.06 10.49
CA LEU A 573 3.69 -48.67 10.75
C LEU A 573 2.75 -48.56 11.96
N GLU A 574 1.83 -49.52 12.12
CA GLU A 574 0.88 -49.50 13.24
C GLU A 574 1.61 -49.58 14.58
N ASN A 575 2.54 -50.52 14.72
CA ASN A 575 3.37 -50.64 15.92
C ASN A 575 4.25 -49.39 16.10
N TYR A 576 4.86 -48.89 15.02
CA TYR A 576 5.64 -47.66 15.06
C TYR A 576 4.85 -46.46 15.61
N ILE A 577 3.61 -46.24 15.15
CA ILE A 577 2.75 -45.16 15.65
C ILE A 577 2.43 -45.36 17.14
N LYS A 578 2.15 -46.59 17.56
CA LYS A 578 1.75 -46.90 18.94
C LYS A 578 2.91 -46.74 19.94
N THR A 579 4.11 -47.18 19.58
CA THR A 579 5.24 -47.33 20.53
C THR A 579 6.50 -46.58 20.14
N GLY A 580 6.75 -46.35 18.84
CA GLY A 580 7.99 -45.81 18.31
C GLY A 580 8.09 -44.28 18.26
N ILE A 581 7.03 -43.55 18.60
CA ILE A 581 6.96 -42.08 18.58
C ILE A 581 7.00 -41.54 20.02
N PRO A 582 8.00 -40.72 20.38
CA PRO A 582 8.09 -40.11 21.71
C PRO A 582 6.89 -39.21 22.03
N GLN A 583 6.58 -39.07 23.32
CA GLN A 583 5.62 -38.07 23.80
C GLN A 583 6.08 -36.66 23.43
N ARG A 584 5.13 -35.74 23.26
CA ARG A 584 5.34 -34.32 22.90
C ARG A 584 5.90 -34.13 21.47
N SER A 585 5.45 -34.97 20.55
CA SER A 585 5.92 -34.94 19.15
C SER A 585 4.81 -34.58 18.18
N LEU A 586 5.10 -33.68 17.24
CA LEU A 586 4.30 -33.52 16.02
C LEU A 586 4.66 -34.66 15.06
N VAL A 587 3.66 -35.19 14.35
CA VAL A 587 3.84 -36.30 13.41
C VAL A 587 3.25 -35.90 12.07
N LEU A 588 4.08 -35.94 11.03
CA LEU A 588 3.66 -35.73 9.64
C LEU A 588 3.76 -37.08 8.92
N LEU A 589 2.67 -37.53 8.31
CA LEU A 589 2.65 -38.72 7.46
C LEU A 589 2.25 -38.33 6.04
N THR A 590 2.84 -38.96 5.03
CA THR A 590 2.37 -38.90 3.65
C THR A 590 2.63 -40.21 2.93
N SER A 591 1.71 -40.63 2.06
CA SER A 591 1.87 -41.84 1.24
C SER A 591 2.20 -41.51 -0.22
N ARG A 592 2.78 -42.49 -0.90
CA ARG A 592 2.96 -42.53 -2.35
C ARG A 592 2.56 -43.90 -2.87
N GLY A 593 1.80 -43.93 -3.96
CA GLY A 593 1.24 -45.14 -4.56
C GLY A 593 -0.05 -45.63 -3.89
N ASN A 594 -0.68 -46.64 -4.48
CA ASN A 594 -1.96 -47.19 -4.01
C ASN A 594 -1.73 -48.26 -2.94
N ILE A 595 -2.04 -47.94 -1.68
CA ILE A 595 -1.80 -48.84 -0.54
C ILE A 595 -3.12 -49.49 -0.14
N THR A 596 -3.29 -50.75 -0.49
CA THR A 596 -4.56 -51.49 -0.30
C THR A 596 -4.76 -51.96 1.15
N ASP A 597 -3.70 -52.34 1.86
CA ASP A 597 -3.75 -52.93 3.21
C ASP A 597 -3.35 -51.96 4.34
N LEU A 598 -3.83 -50.71 4.31
CA LEU A 598 -3.48 -49.72 5.32
C LEU A 598 -4.35 -49.80 6.59
N ASN A 599 -3.93 -50.60 7.58
CA ASN A 599 -4.63 -50.74 8.86
C ASN A 599 -4.00 -49.91 10.00
N ILE A 600 -4.08 -48.58 9.92
CA ILE A 600 -3.55 -47.68 10.95
C ILE A 600 -4.63 -46.83 11.64
N SER A 601 -5.89 -47.02 11.29
CA SER A 601 -7.01 -46.18 11.72
C SER A 601 -7.10 -46.02 13.24
N GLN A 602 -6.91 -47.11 13.98
CA GLN A 602 -6.90 -47.09 15.44
C GLN A 602 -5.62 -46.46 16.00
N ALA A 603 -4.47 -46.71 15.36
CA ALA A 603 -3.19 -46.15 15.79
C ALA A 603 -3.18 -44.62 15.64
N LEU A 604 -3.81 -44.06 14.61
CA LEU A 604 -3.93 -42.60 14.42
C LEU A 604 -4.67 -41.90 15.57
N MET A 605 -5.54 -42.59 16.32
CA MET A 605 -6.19 -42.02 17.51
C MET A 605 -5.18 -41.72 18.62
N THR A 606 -4.09 -42.48 18.70
CA THR A 606 -2.98 -42.20 19.63
C THR A 606 -2.18 -40.96 19.26
N LEU A 607 -2.40 -40.43 18.03
CA LEU A 607 -1.83 -39.19 17.51
C LEU A 607 -2.86 -38.06 17.45
N GLY A 608 -3.97 -38.17 18.20
CA GLY A 608 -4.98 -37.13 18.34
C GLY A 608 -6.14 -37.21 17.36
N ALA A 609 -6.22 -38.20 16.47
CA ALA A 609 -7.40 -38.39 15.63
C ALA A 609 -8.64 -38.65 16.52
N ALA A 610 -9.74 -37.95 16.22
CA ALA A 610 -10.94 -38.00 17.06
C ALA A 610 -11.68 -39.35 16.99
N LYS A 611 -11.64 -40.02 15.84
CA LYS A 611 -12.29 -41.31 15.58
C LYS A 611 -11.46 -42.16 14.61
N PRO A 612 -11.66 -43.48 14.54
CA PRO A 612 -11.01 -44.33 13.55
C PRO A 612 -11.31 -43.84 12.14
N ALA A 613 -10.27 -43.66 11.33
CA ALA A 613 -10.41 -43.25 9.95
C ALA A 613 -10.83 -44.43 9.06
N ASN A 614 -11.70 -44.21 8.07
CA ASN A 614 -11.86 -45.19 6.99
C ASN A 614 -10.73 -45.01 5.97
N LEU A 615 -9.83 -45.97 5.86
CA LEU A 615 -8.67 -45.93 4.97
C LEU A 615 -8.80 -46.87 3.77
N GLN A 616 -9.91 -47.61 3.66
CA GLN A 616 -10.14 -48.48 2.52
C GLN A 616 -10.37 -47.65 1.23
N ASN A 617 -9.81 -48.12 0.12
CA ASN A 617 -9.92 -47.50 -1.21
C ASN A 617 -9.48 -46.01 -1.26
N SER A 618 -8.61 -45.59 -0.33
CA SER A 618 -8.02 -44.25 -0.37
C SER A 618 -6.77 -44.25 -1.26
N GLY A 619 -6.61 -43.21 -2.08
CA GLY A 619 -5.42 -43.03 -2.91
C GLY A 619 -4.26 -42.50 -2.06
N SER A 620 -3.84 -41.26 -2.31
CA SER A 620 -2.85 -40.58 -1.50
C SER A 620 -3.45 -40.16 -0.14
N ILE A 621 -2.73 -40.45 0.95
CA ILE A 621 -3.07 -40.03 2.30
C ILE A 621 -2.00 -39.12 2.87
N SER A 622 -2.41 -38.16 3.69
CA SER A 622 -1.48 -37.34 4.47
C SER A 622 -2.08 -37.02 5.82
N PHE A 623 -1.28 -37.06 6.88
CA PHE A 623 -1.75 -36.87 8.24
C PHE A 623 -0.87 -35.89 9.00
N LEU A 624 -1.51 -34.97 9.70
CA LEU A 624 -0.89 -34.08 10.67
C LEU A 624 -1.41 -34.51 12.04
N GLY A 625 -0.53 -35.04 12.88
CA GLY A 625 -0.87 -35.59 14.20
C GLY A 625 0.00 -35.05 15.31
N PHE A 626 -0.40 -35.34 16.54
CA PHE A 626 0.35 -35.01 17.74
C PHE A 626 0.31 -36.17 18.73
N ARG A 627 1.50 -36.62 19.16
CA ARG A 627 1.65 -37.60 20.23
C ARG A 627 1.77 -36.86 21.57
N GLY A 628 0.74 -36.91 22.39
CA GLY A 628 0.72 -36.26 23.71
C GLY A 628 -0.62 -36.44 24.42
N ASN A 629 -0.72 -35.84 25.62
CA ASN A 629 -1.94 -35.88 26.44
C ASN A 629 -3.01 -34.86 25.99
N PHE A 630 -2.61 -33.91 25.15
CA PHE A 630 -3.48 -32.91 24.57
C PHE A 630 -3.87 -33.30 23.15
N LYS A 631 -5.08 -32.96 22.69
CA LYS A 631 -5.55 -33.19 21.32
C LYS A 631 -5.69 -31.85 20.59
N PRO A 632 -4.69 -31.43 19.80
CA PRO A 632 -4.76 -30.14 19.11
C PRO A 632 -5.83 -30.11 18.04
N SER A 633 -6.51 -28.96 17.89
CA SER A 633 -7.55 -28.76 16.87
C SER A 633 -7.03 -28.77 15.43
N TRP A 634 -5.72 -28.62 15.23
CA TRP A 634 -5.09 -28.66 13.91
C TRP A 634 -4.81 -30.09 13.42
N VAL A 635 -4.96 -31.12 14.27
CA VAL A 635 -4.79 -32.53 13.87
C VAL A 635 -5.78 -32.86 12.76
N LYS A 636 -5.27 -33.37 11.64
CA LYS A 636 -6.10 -33.58 10.45
C LYS A 636 -5.55 -34.68 9.56
N LEU A 637 -6.47 -35.52 9.09
CA LEU A 637 -6.24 -36.50 8.03
C LEU A 637 -6.77 -35.95 6.70
N PHE A 638 -5.94 -36.03 5.67
CA PHE A 638 -6.23 -35.71 4.28
C PHE A 638 -6.22 -37.00 3.48
N ARG A 639 -7.22 -37.20 2.62
CA ARG A 639 -7.38 -38.38 1.76
C ARG A 639 -7.86 -37.94 0.38
N SER A 640 -7.34 -38.57 -0.67
CA SER A 640 -7.89 -38.49 -2.02
C SER A 640 -8.56 -39.81 -2.43
N PRO A 641 -9.46 -39.79 -3.42
CA PRO A 641 -9.93 -40.99 -4.09
C PRO A 641 -8.76 -41.78 -4.70
N ALA A 642 -8.95 -43.09 -4.91
CA ALA A 642 -7.96 -43.92 -5.60
C ALA A 642 -7.59 -43.33 -6.97
N GLY A 643 -6.28 -43.32 -7.29
CA GLY A 643 -5.75 -42.75 -8.54
C GLY A 643 -5.67 -41.22 -8.60
N GLN A 644 -6.02 -40.51 -7.51
CA GLN A 644 -5.85 -39.06 -7.40
C GLN A 644 -4.87 -38.70 -6.28
N ASP A 645 -4.22 -37.55 -6.43
CA ASP A 645 -3.29 -37.00 -5.45
C ASP A 645 -3.92 -35.91 -4.58
N LEU A 646 -3.30 -35.65 -3.42
CA LEU A 646 -3.71 -34.60 -2.49
C LEU A 646 -3.20 -33.20 -2.89
N GLY A 647 -2.31 -33.13 -3.89
CA GLY A 647 -1.64 -31.90 -4.30
C GLY A 647 -0.70 -31.39 -3.20
N VAL A 648 -0.88 -30.13 -2.81
CA VAL A 648 -0.02 -29.44 -1.83
C VAL A 648 -0.83 -29.07 -0.58
N ILE A 649 -0.38 -29.57 0.57
CA ILE A 649 -0.91 -29.24 1.90
C ILE A 649 0.10 -28.36 2.61
N GLU A 650 -0.32 -27.20 3.11
CA GLU A 650 0.52 -26.28 3.85
C GLU A 650 -0.13 -25.89 5.17
N LYS A 651 0.65 -25.93 6.26
CA LYS A 651 0.19 -25.55 7.59
C LYS A 651 1.28 -24.87 8.40
N TYR A 652 0.87 -23.88 9.18
CA TYR A 652 1.64 -23.36 10.29
C TYR A 652 1.11 -23.99 11.58
N ILE A 653 1.97 -24.73 12.27
CA ILE A 653 1.62 -25.47 13.49
C ILE A 653 2.29 -24.75 14.67
N PRO A 654 1.56 -24.39 15.74
CA PRO A 654 2.18 -23.75 16.90
C PRO A 654 3.17 -24.71 17.58
N LEU A 655 4.22 -24.15 18.19
CA LEU A 655 5.24 -24.87 18.96
C LEU A 655 5.26 -24.34 20.41
N GLN A 656 6.01 -25.02 21.28
CA GLN A 656 6.37 -24.54 22.62
C GLN A 656 5.17 -24.27 23.54
N LEU A 657 4.04 -24.93 23.29
CA LEU A 657 2.85 -24.75 24.11
C LEU A 657 2.97 -25.50 25.44
N GLU A 658 2.49 -24.90 26.52
CA GLU A 658 2.40 -25.57 27.83
C GLU A 658 1.51 -26.82 27.75
N GLU A 659 0.45 -26.76 26.94
CA GLU A 659 -0.44 -27.88 26.64
C GLU A 659 0.28 -29.04 25.94
N TYR A 660 1.44 -28.80 25.34
CA TYR A 660 2.28 -29.85 24.77
C TYR A 660 3.22 -30.48 25.80
N GLY A 661 3.17 -30.05 27.07
CA GLY A 661 4.11 -30.48 28.10
C GLY A 661 5.51 -29.89 27.92
N CYS A 662 5.61 -28.74 27.25
CA CYS A 662 6.85 -27.99 27.13
C CYS A 662 7.08 -27.14 28.37
N ALA A 663 8.33 -27.05 28.83
CA ALA A 663 8.69 -26.09 29.86
C ALA A 663 8.43 -24.66 29.36
N ARG A 664 8.08 -23.74 30.25
CA ARG A 664 7.94 -22.31 29.90
C ARG A 664 9.30 -21.77 29.46
N VAL A 665 9.55 -21.73 28.15
CA VAL A 665 10.79 -21.17 27.61
C VAL A 665 10.69 -19.65 27.41
N ASN A 666 9.47 -19.08 27.33
CA ASN A 666 9.32 -17.68 26.94
C ASN A 666 8.19 -16.96 27.69
N THR A 667 8.57 -16.17 28.71
CA THR A 667 7.77 -15.04 29.18
C THR A 667 7.98 -13.87 28.22
N SER A 668 7.58 -14.00 26.95
CA SER A 668 7.54 -12.86 26.03
C SER A 668 6.76 -11.75 26.74
N LYS A 669 7.43 -10.65 27.09
CA LYS A 669 6.79 -9.50 27.74
C LYS A 669 5.60 -9.08 26.89
N ARG A 670 4.41 -9.35 27.41
CA ARG A 670 3.12 -9.01 26.81
C ARG A 670 2.95 -7.49 26.91
N LYS A 671 3.62 -6.75 26.02
CA LYS A 671 3.56 -5.27 25.97
C LYS A 671 2.10 -4.79 25.86
N ASP A 672 1.24 -5.56 25.19
CA ASP A 672 -0.21 -5.37 25.16
C ASP A 672 -0.84 -5.37 26.57
N LEU A 673 -0.49 -6.34 27.41
CA LEU A 673 -0.97 -6.43 28.80
C LEU A 673 -0.35 -5.36 29.69
N GLU A 674 0.92 -5.00 29.49
CA GLU A 674 1.57 -3.90 30.22
C GLU A 674 0.89 -2.56 29.92
N LEU A 675 0.66 -2.25 28.64
CA LEU A 675 -0.03 -1.05 28.20
C LEU A 675 -1.50 -1.03 28.66
N LEU A 676 -2.19 -2.18 28.64
CA LEU A 676 -3.54 -2.29 29.19
C LEU A 676 -3.54 -1.99 30.70
N LYS A 677 -2.59 -2.55 31.46
CA LYS A 677 -2.44 -2.28 32.89
C LYS A 677 -2.15 -0.80 33.16
N GLN A 678 -1.31 -0.15 32.35
CA GLN A 678 -1.03 1.28 32.45
C GLN A 678 -2.29 2.12 32.15
N ALA A 679 -3.01 1.83 31.08
CA ALA A 679 -4.24 2.54 30.73
C ALA A 679 -5.33 2.39 31.81
N LEU A 680 -5.49 1.19 32.37
CA LEU A 680 -6.43 0.93 33.46
C LEU A 680 -6.06 1.64 34.77
N ARG A 681 -4.77 1.91 35.00
CA ARG A 681 -4.30 2.73 36.13
C ARG A 681 -4.61 4.21 35.90
N TYR A 682 -4.48 4.70 34.66
CA TYR A 682 -4.79 6.08 34.30
C TYR A 682 -6.28 6.42 34.40
N ASN A 683 -7.18 5.46 34.15
CA ASN A 683 -8.63 5.66 34.28
C ASN A 683 -9.18 5.53 35.71
N ARG A 684 -8.33 5.25 36.71
CA ARG A 684 -8.72 5.18 38.13
C ARG A 684 -8.35 6.45 38.91
N ASN A 685 -7.55 7.32 38.33
CA ASN A 685 -7.28 8.68 38.80
C ASN A 685 -8.03 9.67 37.91
#